data_AF-A0A9W8JFJ7-F1
#
_entry.id   AF-A0A9W8JFJ7-F1
#
_cell.length_a   1.000
_cell.length_b   1.000
_cell.length_c   1.000
_cell.angle_alpha   90.00
_cell.angle_beta   90.00
_cell.angle_gamma   90.00
#
_symmetry.space_group_name_H-M   'P 1'
#
loop_
_entity.id
_entity.type
_entity.pdbx_description
1 polymer ?
#
loop_
_entity_poly.entity_id
_entity_poly.type
_entity_poly.pdbx_seq_one_letter_code
_entity_poly.pdbx_strand_id
1 'polypeptide(L)'
;MADRVEFFSNCQGVLAETIKLNVANITSPAGVGPLEKLEARIAAGAIHDSAERCDAPKCHPDTRVAVQDDLYSWVVDGDRESEHPKKIKWVTGPAGTGKTAVVGSLADRCAANGVLGATFFFASWSASIGRRQKTAFVTTIAHQLAQHREDLQTAISAAIEKNPGVFEKNLRVQMETLVLAPLREIALQCNRPQLRGAIIIDGVDECEAEQYYDTTSTGTRDKPLRTNAQDQLKILQVLQAASSDPSFPFCILIASRPERVFREFFDPENNPTLFADKLDLNEDYNADDDITLFLEAQFNFLRRRYHFSSSWPPPGAIQTLVENASGQFIYAATIIRFLDTGHREPPKALLEAVLKMGSKVKSNPLRQLDILYSHILESSPDPPLSVRWISAIRRIHFYRAHISAFNITILLQTDPESNEAEHLLGNLHSLIQIPPPGDQATTKYNFYHKSLLDFLDNPRRSSKFVHSKVLPTPACADWWVSLAIAHKEGESVWEMFKDVHNSQWVGRATNRLLSSFTMANTVEFFSHSQGVQAETINFVTKISSPGLAGVGPLEKLEGRIAAGAIHDSAERCDAPKCHPETRVAVQDDLYDWIVDGDGALEDPKKIKWVTGPAGSGKTAVMGSLAERCAADGILGATFFFASWSSSIGRRRKAAIVTTIAHQLARYHGDLRDEISKAVEANSDIFDKNLRAQMEALVLVPLRRVADRPGGPDLRGVIIIDGLDECEAEQYSDGSRAKSPPPRTNDQDQLEILQVFQTASLDPCFPFRILVASRPERVFREFFDPQSNPTLFSQKIDLHEDHNADADITLFLEAQFSRIRRRYNLPPSWPPPGAVETLVKNASGQFIYAATVIRFLDTGHQEPPKALLDAILEMGSKVNSNPLKQLDDLYSHILASSPDPPLSVRWISAIQWLRVVDMASTASNVNLLLQTDPESNEADHLLGNLHSLIRIPSPSNQATTNYDFYHKSLFDFLKNPGRCGKCVYK
;
A
#
# COMPACT_ATOMS: atom_id res chain seq x y z
N MET A 1 -27.90 6.20 -31.79
CA MET A 1 -27.60 5.10 -32.74
C MET A 1 -26.12 4.78 -32.59
N ALA A 2 -25.81 3.63 -32.01
CA ALA A 2 -24.46 3.08 -31.92
C ALA A 2 -24.52 1.65 -32.48
N ASP A 3 -23.58 1.31 -33.33
CA ASP A 3 -23.61 0.16 -34.24
C ASP A 3 -23.62 -1.19 -33.49
N ARG A 4 -24.69 -1.98 -33.71
CA ARG A 4 -24.75 -3.42 -33.39
C ARG A 4 -24.11 -4.20 -34.52
N VAL A 5 -23.16 -5.08 -34.22
CA VAL A 5 -22.66 -6.08 -35.18
C VAL A 5 -23.44 -7.38 -34.98
N GLU A 6 -24.38 -7.67 -35.88
CA GLU A 6 -25.18 -8.91 -35.91
C GLU A 6 -24.64 -9.81 -37.04
N PHE A 7 -24.33 -11.07 -36.75
CA PHE A 7 -23.75 -11.99 -37.74
C PHE A 7 -24.82 -12.68 -38.62
N PHE A 8 -25.94 -13.11 -38.03
CA PHE A 8 -27.07 -13.70 -38.77
C PHE A 8 -28.40 -13.31 -38.09
N SER A 9 -29.24 -12.52 -38.75
CA SER A 9 -30.54 -12.11 -38.22
C SER A 9 -31.68 -12.48 -39.20
N ASN A 10 -32.84 -12.87 -38.64
CA ASN A 10 -34.07 -13.25 -39.37
C ASN A 10 -34.01 -14.51 -40.27
N CYS A 11 -33.16 -15.49 -39.99
CA CYS A 11 -33.10 -16.73 -40.77
C CYS A 11 -34.23 -17.72 -40.39
N GLN A 12 -34.78 -18.46 -41.36
CA GLN A 12 -35.79 -19.52 -41.12
C GLN A 12 -35.29 -20.89 -41.61
N GLY A 13 -35.40 -21.93 -40.76
CA GLY A 13 -35.15 -23.33 -41.12
C GLY A 13 -33.68 -23.74 -41.25
N VAL A 14 -32.80 -23.23 -40.38
CA VAL A 14 -31.35 -23.52 -40.42
C VAL A 14 -31.04 -24.85 -39.72
N LEU A 15 -30.55 -25.83 -40.49
CA LEU A 15 -29.95 -27.07 -39.99
C LEU A 15 -28.42 -26.95 -40.08
N ALA A 16 -27.75 -26.88 -38.93
CA ALA A 16 -26.29 -26.81 -38.87
C ALA A 16 -25.74 -28.05 -38.14
N GLU A 17 -25.16 -28.99 -38.87
CA GLU A 17 -24.63 -30.24 -38.28
C GLU A 17 -23.50 -29.97 -37.26
N THR A 18 -22.67 -28.93 -37.43
CA THR A 18 -21.63 -28.57 -36.45
C THR A 18 -21.29 -27.08 -36.47
N ILE A 19 -21.40 -26.41 -35.33
CA ILE A 19 -20.94 -25.02 -35.15
C ILE A 19 -19.65 -25.03 -34.32
N LYS A 20 -18.52 -24.59 -34.92
CA LYS A 20 -17.22 -24.45 -34.24
C LYS A 20 -16.92 -22.97 -33.98
N LEU A 21 -16.97 -22.57 -32.72
CA LEU A 21 -16.58 -21.22 -32.28
C LEU A 21 -15.15 -21.29 -31.73
N ASN A 22 -14.19 -20.76 -32.49
CA ASN A 22 -12.81 -20.55 -32.03
C ASN A 22 -12.75 -19.25 -31.23
N VAL A 23 -12.78 -19.33 -29.91
CA VAL A 23 -12.26 -18.24 -29.07
C VAL A 23 -10.75 -18.51 -28.93
N ALA A 24 -9.89 -17.54 -29.22
CA ALA A 24 -8.44 -17.76 -29.31
C ALA A 24 -7.67 -17.38 -28.01
N ASN A 25 -7.02 -18.36 -27.37
CA ASN A 25 -5.94 -18.24 -26.38
C ASN A 25 -4.85 -17.96 -27.37
N ILE A 26 -4.08 -16.99 -27.01
CA ILE A 26 -2.70 -17.04 -27.39
C ILE A 26 -2.16 -18.36 -26.78
N THR A 27 -1.99 -19.37 -27.64
CA THR A 27 -0.80 -20.22 -27.50
C THR A 27 0.35 -19.26 -27.49
N SER A 28 1.15 -19.29 -26.42
CA SER A 28 2.40 -18.56 -26.20
C SER A 28 2.69 -17.48 -27.24
N PRO A 29 2.76 -16.18 -26.87
CA PRO A 29 3.25 -15.19 -27.82
C PRO A 29 4.64 -15.68 -28.28
N ALA A 30 4.74 -15.94 -29.58
CA ALA A 30 6.02 -16.15 -30.23
C ALA A 30 6.77 -14.81 -30.07
N GLY A 31 7.63 -14.73 -29.05
CA GLY A 31 8.41 -13.52 -28.75
C GLY A 31 8.68 -13.22 -27.28
N VAL A 32 8.03 -13.86 -26.30
CA VAL A 32 8.35 -13.61 -24.88
C VAL A 32 9.61 -14.38 -24.49
N GLY A 33 10.61 -13.65 -23.98
CA GLY A 33 11.89 -14.21 -23.57
C GLY A 33 11.72 -15.27 -22.46
N PRO A 34 12.62 -16.25 -22.34
CA PRO A 34 12.51 -17.31 -21.34
C PRO A 34 12.42 -16.79 -19.90
N LEU A 35 13.16 -15.72 -19.59
CA LEU A 35 13.18 -15.09 -18.27
C LEU A 35 11.89 -14.32 -17.95
N GLU A 36 11.26 -13.68 -18.95
CA GLU A 36 9.97 -13.01 -18.76
C GLU A 36 8.86 -14.02 -18.42
N LYS A 37 8.94 -15.24 -18.96
CA LYS A 37 8.03 -16.33 -18.58
C LYS A 37 8.25 -16.80 -17.14
N LEU A 38 9.50 -16.82 -16.69
CA LEU A 38 9.84 -17.14 -15.31
C LEU A 38 9.31 -16.07 -14.35
N GLU A 39 9.55 -14.80 -14.68
CA GLU A 39 9.10 -13.62 -13.93
C GLU A 39 7.58 -13.60 -13.74
N ALA A 40 6.81 -13.90 -14.78
CA ALA A 40 5.34 -13.97 -14.69
C ALA A 40 4.81 -15.06 -13.71
N ARG A 41 5.68 -15.91 -13.16
CA ARG A 41 5.34 -17.03 -12.26
C ARG A 41 6.06 -16.95 -10.91
N ILE A 42 6.71 -15.83 -10.56
CA ILE A 42 7.32 -15.64 -9.24
C ILE A 42 6.33 -15.08 -8.22
N ALA A 43 6.70 -15.16 -6.94
CA ALA A 43 6.05 -14.45 -5.86
C ALA A 43 7.01 -13.34 -5.37
N ALA A 44 7.03 -12.19 -6.04
CA ALA A 44 7.92 -11.08 -5.71
C ALA A 44 7.75 -10.62 -4.24
N GLY A 45 6.52 -10.63 -3.71
CA GLY A 45 6.21 -10.39 -2.30
C GLY A 45 6.90 -11.29 -1.27
N ALA A 46 7.44 -12.45 -1.70
CA ALA A 46 8.16 -13.39 -0.84
C ALA A 46 9.66 -13.07 -0.72
N ILE A 47 10.21 -12.17 -1.53
CA ILE A 47 11.63 -11.81 -1.54
C ILE A 47 11.92 -10.81 -0.41
N HIS A 48 13.06 -10.93 0.27
CA HIS A 48 13.38 -10.17 1.48
C HIS A 48 13.30 -8.64 1.34
N ASP A 49 13.67 -8.10 0.18
CA ASP A 49 13.71 -6.68 -0.16
C ASP A 49 12.44 -6.21 -0.91
N SER A 50 11.42 -7.06 -0.98
CA SER A 50 10.13 -6.70 -1.56
C SER A 50 9.49 -5.51 -0.85
N ALA A 51 8.79 -4.68 -1.62
CA ALA A 51 7.99 -3.58 -1.11
C ALA A 51 6.88 -4.05 -0.16
N GLU A 52 6.32 -5.25 -0.38
CA GLU A 52 5.38 -5.91 0.56
C GLU A 52 5.98 -6.15 1.95
N ARG A 53 7.32 -6.14 2.05
CA ARG A 53 8.10 -6.46 3.25
C ARG A 53 8.91 -5.28 3.78
N CYS A 54 8.66 -4.05 3.31
CA CYS A 54 9.33 -2.84 3.82
C CYS A 54 9.23 -2.66 5.34
N ASP A 55 8.13 -3.16 5.94
CA ASP A 55 7.86 -3.13 7.39
C ASP A 55 8.08 -4.49 8.08
N ALA A 56 8.63 -5.49 7.38
CA ALA A 56 8.78 -6.82 7.97
C ALA A 56 9.59 -6.74 9.28
N PRO A 57 9.23 -7.53 10.31
CA PRO A 57 9.90 -7.47 11.59
C PRO A 57 11.41 -7.68 11.40
N LYS A 58 12.20 -6.84 12.07
CA LYS A 58 13.66 -6.96 12.20
C LYS A 58 14.00 -7.07 13.68
N CYS A 59 15.18 -7.60 14.00
CA CYS A 59 15.69 -7.57 15.36
C CYS A 59 15.80 -6.11 15.84
N HIS A 60 15.42 -5.85 17.09
CA HIS A 60 15.67 -4.54 17.70
C HIS A 60 17.20 -4.35 17.82
N PRO A 61 17.72 -3.12 17.70
CA PRO A 61 19.14 -2.85 17.95
C PRO A 61 19.64 -3.53 19.23
N ASP A 62 20.82 -4.14 19.14
CA ASP A 62 21.51 -4.86 20.21
C ASP A 62 20.79 -6.11 20.76
N THR A 63 19.67 -6.54 20.16
CA THR A 63 19.02 -7.80 20.52
C THR A 63 19.34 -8.92 19.55
N ARG A 64 19.42 -10.17 20.04
CA ARG A 64 19.65 -11.38 19.23
C ARG A 64 20.92 -11.29 18.37
N VAL A 65 21.92 -10.52 18.80
CA VAL A 65 23.18 -10.31 18.07
C VAL A 65 23.96 -11.62 17.99
N ALA A 66 24.13 -12.32 19.11
CA ALA A 66 24.79 -13.63 19.17
C ALA A 66 24.13 -14.65 18.23
N VAL A 67 22.79 -14.70 18.22
CA VAL A 67 22.03 -15.58 17.31
C VAL A 67 22.33 -15.25 15.84
N GLN A 68 22.36 -13.97 15.49
CA GLN A 68 22.68 -13.53 14.13
C GLN A 68 24.13 -13.81 13.76
N ASP A 69 25.08 -13.65 14.67
CA ASP A 69 26.49 -13.96 14.46
C ASP A 69 26.73 -15.47 14.30
N ASP A 70 26.06 -16.30 15.09
CA ASP A 70 26.16 -17.77 14.99
C ASP A 70 25.54 -18.29 13.68
N LEU A 71 24.42 -17.69 13.24
CA LEU A 71 23.83 -18.03 11.95
C LEU A 71 24.67 -17.51 10.78
N TYR A 72 25.20 -16.29 10.89
CA TYR A 72 26.02 -15.69 9.83
C TYR A 72 27.37 -16.41 9.69
N SER A 73 28.02 -16.75 10.80
CA SER A 73 29.24 -17.58 10.80
C SER A 73 28.97 -18.95 10.19
N TRP A 74 27.86 -19.61 10.52
CA TRP A 74 27.51 -20.87 9.84
C TRP A 74 27.29 -20.70 8.32
N VAL A 75 26.70 -19.60 7.88
CA VAL A 75 26.55 -19.29 6.43
C VAL A 75 27.91 -19.06 5.76
N VAL A 76 28.81 -18.34 6.43
CA VAL A 76 30.11 -17.92 5.86
C VAL A 76 31.19 -18.97 6.02
N ASP A 77 31.14 -19.82 7.04
CA ASP A 77 32.17 -20.77 7.42
C ASP A 77 31.73 -22.23 7.24
N GLY A 78 30.45 -22.55 7.45
CA GLY A 78 29.85 -23.88 7.25
C GLY A 78 30.51 -25.02 8.04
N ASP A 79 30.12 -26.28 7.75
CA ASP A 79 30.76 -27.49 8.28
C ASP A 79 31.87 -27.99 7.32
N ARG A 80 32.79 -27.10 6.94
CA ARG A 80 33.70 -27.30 5.79
C ARG A 80 34.80 -28.34 5.99
N GLU A 81 35.14 -28.65 7.23
CA GLU A 81 36.17 -29.65 7.56
C GLU A 81 35.60 -31.08 7.67
N SER A 82 34.28 -31.23 7.54
CA SER A 82 33.60 -32.53 7.55
C SER A 82 33.62 -33.19 6.17
N GLU A 83 33.83 -34.51 6.10
CA GLU A 83 33.70 -35.31 4.86
C GLU A 83 32.30 -35.17 4.23
N HIS A 84 31.30 -34.79 5.02
CA HIS A 84 29.92 -34.54 4.60
C HIS A 84 29.42 -33.20 5.15
N PRO A 85 29.61 -32.08 4.42
CA PRO A 85 29.19 -30.77 4.90
C PRO A 85 27.67 -30.69 4.97
N LYS A 86 27.14 -30.39 6.15
CA LYS A 86 25.70 -30.28 6.40
C LYS A 86 25.21 -28.95 5.84
N LYS A 87 24.42 -28.99 4.77
CA LYS A 87 23.97 -27.79 4.04
C LYS A 87 22.64 -27.23 4.51
N ILE A 88 21.89 -27.92 5.37
CA ILE A 88 20.56 -27.46 5.83
C ILE A 88 20.60 -27.25 7.34
N LYS A 89 20.18 -26.07 7.80
CA LYS A 89 20.01 -25.75 9.22
C LYS A 89 18.58 -25.31 9.50
N TRP A 90 18.00 -25.87 10.57
CA TRP A 90 16.64 -25.58 11.00
C TRP A 90 16.63 -24.63 12.19
N VAL A 91 16.01 -23.47 12.03
CA VAL A 91 15.74 -22.50 13.10
C VAL A 91 14.31 -22.68 13.56
N THR A 92 14.13 -23.10 14.80
CA THR A 92 12.83 -23.45 15.36
C THR A 92 12.50 -22.65 16.59
N GLY A 93 11.23 -22.72 16.97
CA GLY A 93 10.71 -22.11 18.19
C GLY A 93 9.22 -21.86 18.08
N PRO A 94 8.50 -21.76 19.21
CA PRO A 94 7.08 -21.45 19.24
C PRO A 94 6.72 -20.09 18.60
N ALA A 95 5.42 -19.86 18.44
CA ALA A 95 4.90 -18.60 17.91
C ALA A 95 5.29 -17.43 18.82
N GLY A 96 5.87 -16.36 18.26
CA GLY A 96 6.24 -15.16 19.01
C GLY A 96 7.68 -15.07 19.53
N THR A 97 8.53 -16.08 19.28
CA THR A 97 9.95 -16.08 19.68
C THR A 97 10.85 -15.13 18.88
N GLY A 98 10.40 -14.70 17.70
CA GLY A 98 11.14 -13.77 16.84
C GLY A 98 11.85 -14.38 15.62
N LYS A 99 11.51 -15.61 15.22
CA LYS A 99 12.09 -16.29 14.02
C LYS A 99 12.17 -15.40 12.77
N THR A 100 11.03 -14.90 12.30
CA THR A 100 10.97 -14.01 11.12
C THR A 100 11.82 -12.75 11.28
N ALA A 101 11.97 -12.23 12.51
CA ALA A 101 12.80 -11.06 12.78
C ALA A 101 14.30 -11.37 12.65
N VAL A 102 14.74 -12.49 13.24
CA VAL A 102 16.13 -12.96 13.15
C VAL A 102 16.50 -13.26 11.71
N VAL A 103 15.64 -14.02 11.01
CA VAL A 103 15.87 -14.43 9.63
C VAL A 103 15.78 -13.23 8.66
N GLY A 104 14.87 -12.30 8.93
CA GLY A 104 14.75 -11.05 8.18
C GLY A 104 15.97 -10.15 8.31
N SER A 105 16.53 -10.00 9.51
CA SER A 105 17.77 -9.25 9.74
C SER A 105 19.00 -9.95 9.17
N LEU A 106 19.05 -11.28 9.26
CA LEU A 106 20.12 -12.08 8.65
C LEU A 106 20.11 -11.96 7.13
N ALA A 107 18.94 -11.96 6.49
CA ALA A 107 18.81 -11.77 5.05
C ALA A 107 19.42 -10.42 4.60
N ASP A 108 19.11 -9.32 5.29
CA ASP A 108 19.69 -8.01 5.00
C ASP A 108 21.21 -8.02 5.15
N ARG A 109 21.73 -8.64 6.22
CA ARG A 109 23.17 -8.78 6.46
C ARG A 109 23.84 -9.62 5.37
N CYS A 110 23.22 -10.72 4.95
CA CYS A 110 23.73 -11.57 3.87
C CYS A 110 23.72 -10.83 2.52
N ALA A 111 22.67 -10.03 2.24
CA ALA A 111 22.58 -9.22 1.03
C ALA A 111 23.68 -8.16 0.99
N ALA A 112 23.86 -7.42 2.10
CA ALA A 112 24.89 -6.38 2.22
C ALA A 112 26.32 -6.92 2.04
N ASN A 113 26.57 -8.16 2.45
CA ASN A 113 27.87 -8.82 2.30
C ASN A 113 28.01 -9.65 1.01
N GLY A 114 27.02 -9.65 0.12
CA GLY A 114 27.07 -10.35 -1.16
C GLY A 114 27.03 -11.89 -1.07
N VAL A 115 26.56 -12.45 0.05
CA VAL A 115 26.46 -13.91 0.28
C VAL A 115 25.03 -14.45 0.21
N LEU A 116 24.04 -13.60 -0.10
CA LEU A 116 22.65 -14.02 -0.25
C LEU A 116 22.40 -14.55 -1.67
N GLY A 117 21.99 -15.82 -1.78
CA GLY A 117 21.62 -16.44 -3.05
C GLY A 117 20.13 -16.28 -3.37
N ALA A 118 19.24 -16.61 -2.41
CA ALA A 118 17.79 -16.45 -2.59
C ALA A 118 17.07 -16.38 -1.24
N THR A 119 15.86 -15.82 -1.25
CA THR A 119 14.96 -15.78 -0.11
C THR A 119 13.53 -16.17 -0.48
N PHE A 120 12.81 -16.76 0.48
CA PHE A 120 11.37 -16.97 0.36
C PHE A 120 10.68 -16.89 1.72
N PHE A 121 9.88 -15.85 1.91
CA PHE A 121 9.12 -15.61 3.15
C PHE A 121 7.64 -15.93 2.91
N PHE A 122 7.22 -17.12 3.36
CA PHE A 122 5.81 -17.50 3.37
C PHE A 122 5.01 -16.59 4.30
N ALA A 123 3.74 -16.37 3.96
CA ALA A 123 2.82 -15.62 4.82
C ALA A 123 1.39 -16.13 4.61
N SER A 124 0.80 -16.82 5.60
CA SER A 124 -0.54 -17.45 5.46
C SER A 124 -1.69 -16.45 5.31
N TRP A 125 -1.40 -15.16 5.38
CA TRP A 125 -2.38 -14.08 5.35
C TRP A 125 -2.06 -13.03 4.29
N SER A 126 -1.09 -13.30 3.40
CA SER A 126 -0.85 -12.44 2.25
C SER A 126 -2.05 -12.51 1.31
N ALA A 127 -2.39 -11.40 0.65
CA ALA A 127 -3.33 -11.42 -0.47
C ALA A 127 -2.74 -12.16 -1.69
N SER A 128 -1.41 -12.24 -1.76
CA SER A 128 -0.71 -12.94 -2.83
C SER A 128 -0.79 -14.46 -2.63
N ILE A 129 -1.51 -15.14 -3.53
CA ILE A 129 -1.61 -16.61 -3.56
C ILE A 129 -0.21 -17.24 -3.64
N GLY A 130 0.69 -16.65 -4.43
CA GLY A 130 2.06 -17.15 -4.61
C GLY A 130 2.91 -17.14 -3.34
N ARG A 131 2.56 -16.31 -2.35
CA ARG A 131 3.24 -16.24 -1.04
C ARG A 131 2.62 -17.15 0.03
N ARG A 132 1.36 -17.57 -0.19
CA ARG A 132 0.66 -18.55 0.66
C ARG A 132 0.91 -19.99 0.25
N GLN A 133 1.14 -20.23 -1.04
CA GLN A 133 1.23 -21.58 -1.60
C GLN A 133 2.61 -21.89 -2.17
N LYS A 134 2.89 -23.19 -2.31
CA LYS A 134 4.17 -23.67 -2.83
C LYS A 134 4.40 -23.41 -4.33
N THR A 135 3.38 -23.00 -5.08
CA THR A 135 3.36 -22.99 -6.56
C THR A 135 4.42 -22.08 -7.18
N ALA A 136 4.72 -20.94 -6.55
CA ALA A 136 5.74 -19.99 -6.99
C ALA A 136 7.10 -20.21 -6.30
N PHE A 137 7.25 -21.22 -5.44
CA PHE A 137 8.43 -21.39 -4.59
C PHE A 137 9.73 -21.57 -5.39
N VAL A 138 9.75 -22.56 -6.29
CA VAL A 138 10.96 -22.86 -7.08
C VAL A 138 11.23 -21.80 -8.14
N THR A 139 10.19 -21.29 -8.80
CA THR A 139 10.34 -20.23 -9.80
C THR A 139 10.93 -18.97 -9.19
N THR A 140 10.52 -18.60 -7.97
CA THR A 140 11.07 -17.44 -7.25
C THR A 140 12.53 -17.64 -6.83
N ILE A 141 12.92 -18.86 -6.42
CA ILE A 141 14.33 -19.18 -6.13
C ILE A 141 15.17 -19.13 -7.42
N ALA A 142 14.72 -19.80 -8.49
CA ALA A 142 15.42 -19.82 -9.76
C ALA A 142 15.60 -18.41 -10.33
N HIS A 143 14.59 -17.56 -10.17
CA HIS A 143 14.65 -16.16 -10.58
C HIS A 143 15.75 -15.38 -9.84
N GLN A 144 15.79 -15.45 -8.50
CA GLN A 144 16.83 -14.79 -7.70
C GLN A 144 18.24 -15.31 -8.03
N LEU A 145 18.38 -16.61 -8.28
CA LEU A 145 19.67 -17.20 -8.70
C LEU A 145 20.10 -16.72 -10.09
N ALA A 146 19.16 -16.56 -11.03
CA ALA A 146 19.43 -15.98 -12.35
C ALA A 146 19.90 -14.52 -12.25
N GLN A 147 19.35 -13.73 -11.31
CA GLN A 147 19.80 -12.35 -11.09
C GLN A 147 21.18 -12.26 -10.42
N HIS A 148 21.55 -13.28 -9.64
CA HIS A 148 22.82 -13.28 -8.91
C HIS A 148 24.04 -13.47 -9.84
N ARG A 149 23.91 -14.24 -10.94
CA ARG A 149 24.97 -14.46 -11.93
C ARG A 149 24.47 -14.66 -13.35
N GLU A 150 25.18 -14.05 -14.30
CA GLU A 150 24.89 -14.11 -15.74
C GLU A 150 25.00 -15.52 -16.37
N ASP A 151 25.91 -16.36 -15.89
CA ASP A 151 26.02 -17.74 -16.38
C ASP A 151 24.84 -18.62 -15.94
N LEU A 152 24.36 -18.44 -14.70
CA LEU A 152 23.11 -19.03 -14.23
C LEU A 152 21.91 -18.52 -15.01
N GLN A 153 21.85 -17.21 -15.26
CA GLN A 153 20.81 -16.61 -16.08
C GLN A 153 20.72 -17.28 -17.46
N THR A 154 21.87 -17.50 -18.11
CA THR A 154 21.96 -18.12 -19.43
C THR A 154 21.51 -19.58 -19.39
N ALA A 155 22.00 -20.36 -18.43
CA ALA A 155 21.65 -21.79 -18.29
C ALA A 155 20.17 -22.00 -17.95
N ILE A 156 19.60 -21.16 -17.06
CA ILE A 156 18.17 -21.20 -16.71
C ILE A 156 17.30 -20.82 -17.91
N SER A 157 17.72 -19.81 -18.68
CA SER A 157 17.02 -19.41 -19.92
C SER A 157 16.96 -20.56 -20.91
N ALA A 158 18.10 -21.22 -21.17
CA ALA A 158 18.17 -22.38 -22.04
C ALA A 158 17.31 -23.56 -21.54
N ALA A 159 17.25 -23.77 -20.22
CA ALA A 159 16.41 -24.81 -19.61
C ALA A 159 14.91 -24.57 -19.83
N ILE A 160 14.47 -23.30 -19.76
CA ILE A 160 13.09 -22.89 -20.02
C ILE A 160 12.73 -23.02 -21.50
N GLU A 161 13.64 -22.64 -22.41
CA GLU A 161 13.44 -22.82 -23.85
C GLU A 161 13.28 -24.29 -24.23
N LYS A 162 14.11 -25.14 -23.65
CA LYS A 162 14.03 -26.59 -23.84
C LYS A 162 12.78 -27.20 -23.22
N ASN A 163 12.25 -26.63 -22.13
CA ASN A 163 11.09 -27.15 -21.41
C ASN A 163 10.05 -26.06 -21.09
N PRO A 164 9.29 -25.53 -22.09
CA PRO A 164 8.35 -24.43 -21.86
C PRO A 164 7.23 -24.75 -20.85
N GLY A 165 6.84 -26.03 -20.74
CA GLY A 165 5.82 -26.50 -19.80
C GLY A 165 6.32 -26.71 -18.36
N VAL A 166 7.57 -26.33 -18.03
CA VAL A 166 8.17 -26.57 -16.69
C VAL A 166 7.34 -25.95 -15.55
N PHE A 167 6.70 -24.80 -15.79
CA PHE A 167 5.92 -24.07 -14.78
C PHE A 167 4.66 -24.80 -14.30
N GLU A 168 4.12 -25.72 -15.11
CA GLU A 168 2.97 -26.55 -14.74
C GLU A 168 3.37 -27.90 -14.13
N LYS A 169 4.68 -28.18 -14.06
CA LYS A 169 5.19 -29.42 -13.47
C LYS A 169 5.28 -29.31 -11.95
N ASN A 170 5.36 -30.46 -11.29
CA ASN A 170 5.55 -30.50 -9.84
C ASN A 170 6.90 -29.89 -9.41
N LEU A 171 7.01 -29.49 -8.14
CA LEU A 171 8.20 -28.83 -7.58
C LEU A 171 9.51 -29.59 -7.80
N ARG A 172 9.51 -30.93 -7.74
CA ARG A 172 10.72 -31.72 -7.93
C ARG A 172 11.26 -31.53 -9.35
N VAL A 173 10.38 -31.58 -10.35
CA VAL A 173 10.77 -31.37 -11.74
C VAL A 173 11.17 -29.92 -11.99
N GLN A 174 10.47 -28.96 -11.38
CA GLN A 174 10.87 -27.56 -11.45
C GLN A 174 12.28 -27.35 -10.85
N MET A 175 12.57 -27.89 -9.67
CA MET A 175 13.87 -27.73 -9.00
C MET A 175 15.00 -28.35 -9.81
N GLU A 176 14.76 -29.56 -10.33
CA GLU A 176 15.71 -30.24 -11.20
C GLU A 176 15.99 -29.43 -12.47
N THR A 177 14.94 -28.93 -13.13
CA THR A 177 15.06 -28.26 -14.44
C THR A 177 15.59 -26.82 -14.34
N LEU A 178 15.13 -26.07 -13.34
CA LEU A 178 15.39 -24.62 -13.21
C LEU A 178 16.55 -24.29 -12.27
N VAL A 179 17.02 -25.23 -11.44
CA VAL A 179 18.08 -24.95 -10.46
C VAL A 179 19.21 -25.97 -10.56
N LEU A 180 18.94 -27.26 -10.38
CA LEU A 180 20.01 -28.27 -10.28
C LEU A 180 20.72 -28.53 -11.61
N ALA A 181 19.99 -28.76 -12.71
CA ALA A 181 20.59 -28.98 -14.02
C ALA A 181 21.44 -27.77 -14.47
N PRO A 182 20.96 -26.51 -14.37
CA PRO A 182 21.79 -25.32 -14.62
C PRO A 182 23.06 -25.25 -13.75
N LEU A 183 22.96 -25.57 -12.45
CA LEU A 183 24.13 -25.58 -11.56
C LEU A 183 25.16 -26.64 -11.96
N ARG A 184 24.71 -27.86 -12.32
CA ARG A 184 25.60 -28.93 -12.81
C ARG A 184 26.28 -28.54 -14.12
N GLU A 185 25.56 -27.91 -15.04
CA GLU A 185 26.12 -27.43 -16.29
C GLU A 185 27.26 -26.43 -16.05
N ILE A 186 27.06 -25.46 -15.16
CA ILE A 186 28.09 -24.47 -14.82
C ILE A 186 29.26 -25.11 -14.08
N ALA A 187 29.00 -26.07 -13.20
CA ALA A 187 30.05 -26.81 -12.49
C ALA A 187 30.99 -27.55 -13.46
N LEU A 188 30.50 -27.98 -14.63
CA LEU A 188 31.30 -28.65 -15.66
C LEU A 188 32.16 -27.68 -16.50
N GLN A 189 31.82 -26.38 -16.56
CA GLN A 189 32.40 -25.40 -17.50
C GLN A 189 33.70 -24.68 -17.03
N CYS A 190 34.40 -25.20 -16.00
CA CYS A 190 35.78 -24.87 -15.53
C CYS A 190 35.95 -23.98 -14.27
N ASN A 191 36.88 -24.39 -13.39
CA ASN A 191 37.92 -23.64 -12.62
C ASN A 191 37.64 -22.21 -12.09
N ARG A 192 36.38 -21.86 -11.77
CA ARG A 192 35.99 -20.54 -11.25
C ARG A 192 35.68 -20.61 -9.74
N PRO A 193 35.74 -19.47 -9.01
CA PRO A 193 35.40 -19.44 -7.59
C PRO A 193 34.04 -20.11 -7.38
N GLN A 194 34.02 -21.08 -6.46
CA GLN A 194 32.80 -21.80 -6.06
C GLN A 194 31.71 -20.76 -5.82
N LEU A 195 30.58 -20.89 -6.52
CA LEU A 195 29.35 -20.26 -6.06
C LEU A 195 29.21 -20.58 -4.56
N ARG A 196 28.91 -19.58 -3.74
CA ARG A 196 28.70 -19.72 -2.31
C ARG A 196 27.61 -18.74 -1.92
N GLY A 197 26.72 -19.18 -1.05
CA GLY A 197 25.71 -18.29 -0.49
C GLY A 197 24.64 -19.02 0.30
N ALA A 198 23.68 -18.23 0.78
CA ALA A 198 22.54 -18.73 1.56
C ALA A 198 21.24 -18.67 0.76
N ILE A 199 20.44 -19.74 0.86
CA ILE A 199 19.01 -19.73 0.56
C ILE A 199 18.26 -19.68 1.90
N ILE A 200 17.54 -18.59 2.13
CA ILE A 200 16.86 -18.34 3.40
C ILE A 200 15.34 -18.47 3.22
N ILE A 201 14.72 -19.36 3.98
CA ILE A 201 13.29 -19.67 3.87
C ILE A 201 12.65 -19.50 5.24
N ASP A 202 11.67 -18.60 5.34
CA ASP A 202 10.94 -18.32 6.58
C ASP A 202 9.47 -18.70 6.47
N GLY A 203 8.92 -19.17 7.59
CA GLY A 203 7.50 -19.42 7.74
C GLY A 203 6.99 -20.61 6.92
N VAL A 204 7.79 -21.66 6.71
CA VAL A 204 7.31 -22.84 5.94
C VAL A 204 6.05 -23.46 6.58
N ASP A 205 5.87 -23.33 7.90
CA ASP A 205 4.64 -23.69 8.62
C ASP A 205 3.40 -22.88 8.19
N GLU A 206 3.60 -21.75 7.53
CA GLU A 206 2.54 -20.90 6.97
C GLU A 206 2.15 -21.27 5.54
N CYS A 207 2.80 -22.27 4.92
CA CYS A 207 2.39 -22.77 3.61
C CYS A 207 1.01 -23.44 3.66
N GLU A 208 0.10 -22.93 2.85
CA GLU A 208 -1.25 -23.47 2.65
C GLU A 208 -1.25 -24.57 1.59
N ALA A 209 -2.15 -25.54 1.77
CA ALA A 209 -2.36 -26.59 0.78
C ALA A 209 -2.98 -26.04 -0.50
N GLU A 210 -2.42 -26.43 -1.63
CA GLU A 210 -3.01 -26.22 -2.94
C GLU A 210 -4.27 -27.10 -3.09
N GLN A 211 -5.44 -26.48 -3.21
CA GLN A 211 -6.70 -27.19 -3.44
C GLN A 211 -7.01 -27.27 -4.94
N TYR A 212 -7.25 -28.48 -5.45
CA TYR A 212 -7.64 -28.70 -6.85
C TYR A 212 -9.14 -29.00 -6.89
N TYR A 213 -9.95 -28.04 -7.32
CA TYR A 213 -11.36 -28.28 -7.59
C TYR A 213 -11.51 -28.85 -9.00
N ASP A 214 -11.82 -30.14 -9.09
CA ASP A 214 -12.13 -30.79 -10.37
C ASP A 214 -13.58 -30.51 -10.72
N THR A 215 -13.82 -29.53 -11.59
CA THR A 215 -15.16 -29.11 -12.04
C THR A 215 -15.87 -30.12 -12.94
N THR A 216 -15.27 -31.29 -13.22
CA THR A 216 -15.83 -32.29 -14.17
C THR A 216 -16.34 -33.57 -13.51
N SER A 217 -16.19 -33.71 -12.19
CA SER A 217 -16.57 -34.94 -11.48
C SER A 217 -17.93 -34.79 -10.78
N THR A 218 -19.04 -34.98 -11.51
CA THR A 218 -20.39 -35.19 -10.94
C THR A 218 -20.55 -36.58 -10.29
N GLY A 219 -19.50 -37.08 -9.65
CA GLY A 219 -19.44 -38.43 -9.11
C GLY A 219 -18.89 -38.43 -7.70
N THR A 220 -19.76 -38.73 -6.75
CA THR A 220 -19.50 -39.04 -5.34
C THR A 220 -18.32 -40.01 -5.16
N ARG A 221 -17.11 -39.47 -4.95
CA ARG A 221 -16.02 -40.12 -4.20
C ARG A 221 -15.19 -39.08 -3.48
N ASP A 222 -15.21 -39.15 -2.15
CA ASP A 222 -14.30 -38.49 -1.22
C ASP A 222 -12.83 -38.64 -1.65
N LYS A 223 -12.31 -37.74 -2.49
CA LYS A 223 -10.85 -37.54 -2.56
C LYS A 223 -10.47 -36.73 -1.31
N PRO A 224 -9.59 -37.25 -0.44
CA PRO A 224 -9.20 -36.52 0.76
C PRO A 224 -8.58 -35.18 0.36
N LEU A 225 -9.11 -34.09 0.92
CA LEU A 225 -8.54 -32.76 0.73
C LEU A 225 -7.05 -32.79 1.09
N ARG A 226 -6.24 -32.18 0.23
CA ARG A 226 -4.81 -32.01 0.45
C ARG A 226 -4.60 -31.19 1.72
N THR A 227 -3.69 -31.64 2.60
CA THR A 227 -3.40 -30.95 3.87
C THR A 227 -2.15 -30.08 3.77
N ASN A 228 -2.06 -29.03 4.59
CA ASN A 228 -0.90 -28.13 4.62
C ASN A 228 0.40 -28.92 4.84
N ALA A 229 0.38 -29.88 5.76
CA ALA A 229 1.51 -30.75 6.07
C ALA A 229 2.05 -31.51 4.84
N GLN A 230 1.19 -31.91 3.91
CA GLN A 230 1.63 -32.59 2.68
C GLN A 230 2.39 -31.66 1.73
N ASP A 231 2.03 -30.38 1.68
CA ASP A 231 2.72 -29.40 0.84
C ASP A 231 4.00 -28.87 1.48
N GLN A 232 3.98 -28.68 2.80
CA GLN A 232 5.17 -28.39 3.60
C GLN A 232 6.22 -29.50 3.44
N LEU A 233 5.81 -30.78 3.54
CA LEU A 233 6.72 -31.92 3.35
C LEU A 233 7.31 -31.96 1.94
N LYS A 234 6.54 -31.62 0.90
CA LYS A 234 7.06 -31.55 -0.47
C LYS A 234 8.14 -30.49 -0.63
N ILE A 235 7.97 -29.32 -0.02
CA ILE A 235 8.99 -28.26 -0.01
C ILE A 235 10.28 -28.79 0.63
N LEU A 236 10.16 -29.40 1.82
CA LEU A 236 11.31 -29.97 2.56
C LEU A 236 12.04 -31.06 1.76
N GLN A 237 11.30 -31.98 1.15
CA GLN A 237 11.87 -33.07 0.32
C GLN A 237 12.63 -32.53 -0.91
N VAL A 238 12.12 -31.47 -1.53
CA VAL A 238 12.78 -30.84 -2.69
C VAL A 238 14.07 -30.14 -2.26
N LEU A 239 14.09 -29.49 -1.10
CA LEU A 239 15.29 -28.84 -0.55
C LEU A 239 16.36 -29.86 -0.14
N GLN A 240 15.95 -30.97 0.48
CA GLN A 240 16.85 -32.08 0.82
C GLN A 240 17.45 -32.74 -0.43
N ALA A 241 16.63 -32.94 -1.47
CA ALA A 241 17.13 -33.47 -2.73
C ALA A 241 18.15 -32.50 -3.37
N ALA A 242 17.90 -31.19 -3.31
CA ALA A 242 18.84 -30.19 -3.80
C ALA A 242 20.14 -30.16 -2.99
N SER A 243 20.08 -30.19 -1.65
CA SER A 243 21.28 -30.17 -0.80
C SER A 243 22.18 -31.38 -0.98
N SER A 244 21.60 -32.53 -1.32
CA SER A 244 22.31 -33.78 -1.57
C SER A 244 23.04 -33.79 -2.91
N ASP A 245 22.78 -32.82 -3.79
CA ASP A 245 23.48 -32.71 -5.05
C ASP A 245 24.91 -32.16 -4.85
N PRO A 246 25.95 -32.83 -5.39
CA PRO A 246 27.32 -32.37 -5.28
C PRO A 246 27.56 -30.99 -5.89
N SER A 247 26.79 -30.63 -6.92
CA SER A 247 26.91 -29.35 -7.63
C SER A 247 26.09 -28.24 -6.98
N PHE A 248 25.33 -28.52 -5.92
CA PHE A 248 24.55 -27.52 -5.21
C PHE A 248 25.42 -26.79 -4.16
N PRO A 249 25.73 -25.49 -4.35
CA PRO A 249 26.74 -24.81 -3.55
C PRO A 249 26.20 -24.10 -2.30
N PHE A 250 24.88 -23.97 -2.17
CA PHE A 250 24.26 -23.09 -1.17
C PHE A 250 24.02 -23.80 0.16
N CYS A 251 24.10 -23.05 1.25
CA CYS A 251 23.51 -23.45 2.53
C CYS A 251 22.05 -23.01 2.57
N ILE A 252 21.18 -23.83 3.14
CA ILE A 252 19.73 -23.59 3.24
C ILE A 252 19.38 -23.39 4.71
N LEU A 253 18.87 -22.20 5.03
CA LEU A 253 18.32 -21.89 6.35
C LEU A 253 16.80 -21.98 6.28
N ILE A 254 16.20 -22.81 7.13
CA ILE A 254 14.75 -22.97 7.20
C ILE A 254 14.28 -22.53 8.58
N ALA A 255 13.39 -21.55 8.63
CA ALA A 255 12.70 -21.17 9.85
C ALA A 255 11.24 -21.63 9.83
N SER A 256 10.85 -22.36 10.88
CA SER A 256 9.46 -22.79 11.05
C SER A 256 9.12 -23.03 12.52
N ARG A 257 7.82 -23.19 12.81
CA ARG A 257 7.36 -23.71 14.11
C ARG A 257 7.68 -25.21 14.24
N PRO A 258 7.84 -25.76 15.47
CA PRO A 258 8.08 -27.19 15.71
C PRO A 258 6.81 -28.04 15.53
N GLU A 259 6.09 -27.85 14.43
CA GLU A 259 4.96 -28.70 14.08
C GLU A 259 5.43 -30.12 13.79
N ARG A 260 4.49 -31.07 13.86
CA ARG A 260 4.79 -32.51 13.76
C ARG A 260 5.62 -32.85 12.52
N VAL A 261 5.26 -32.29 11.36
CA VAL A 261 5.95 -32.55 10.08
C VAL A 261 7.42 -32.14 10.11
N PHE A 262 7.77 -31.01 10.74
CA PHE A 262 9.16 -30.55 10.84
C PHE A 262 9.93 -31.35 11.87
N ARG A 263 9.32 -31.66 13.02
CA ARG A 263 9.95 -32.49 14.05
C ARG A 263 10.29 -33.89 13.53
N GLU A 264 9.37 -34.52 12.81
CA GLU A 264 9.61 -35.84 12.20
C GLU A 264 10.67 -35.77 11.10
N PHE A 265 10.68 -34.70 10.30
CA PHE A 265 11.63 -34.53 9.19
C PHE A 265 13.07 -34.27 9.67
N PHE A 266 13.26 -33.37 10.65
CA PHE A 266 14.56 -33.02 11.20
C PHE A 266 15.00 -33.90 12.38
N ASP A 267 14.28 -34.99 12.65
CA ASP A 267 14.63 -35.92 13.72
C ASP A 267 16.01 -36.55 13.46
N PRO A 268 17.00 -36.36 14.37
CA PRO A 268 18.31 -36.96 14.25
C PRO A 268 18.27 -38.49 14.20
N GLU A 269 17.26 -39.14 14.79
CA GLU A 269 17.14 -40.61 14.73
C GLU A 269 16.77 -41.10 13.32
N ASN A 270 16.00 -40.31 12.59
CA ASN A 270 15.57 -40.65 11.22
C ASN A 270 16.60 -40.21 10.17
N ASN A 271 17.36 -39.13 10.43
CA ASN A 271 18.25 -38.48 9.45
C ASN A 271 19.57 -37.96 10.07
N PRO A 272 20.40 -38.82 10.71
CA PRO A 272 21.51 -38.39 11.58
C PRO A 272 22.65 -37.63 10.88
N THR A 273 22.82 -37.77 9.56
CA THR A 273 23.96 -37.22 8.81
C THR A 273 23.59 -36.11 7.84
N LEU A 274 22.32 -35.72 7.75
CA LEU A 274 21.81 -34.86 6.67
C LEU A 274 21.68 -33.37 7.06
N PHE A 275 21.55 -33.07 8.36
CA PHE A 275 21.21 -31.73 8.84
C PHE A 275 22.25 -31.18 9.83
N ALA A 276 22.46 -29.87 9.78
CA ALA A 276 23.16 -29.11 10.81
C ALA A 276 22.35 -29.12 12.10
N ASP A 277 23.05 -28.88 13.22
CA ASP A 277 22.41 -28.87 14.52
C ASP A 277 21.27 -27.84 14.53
N LYS A 278 20.11 -28.27 15.03
CA LYS A 278 18.93 -27.41 15.15
C LYS A 278 19.28 -26.19 15.99
N LEU A 279 18.68 -25.05 15.67
CA LEU A 279 18.74 -23.85 16.48
C LEU A 279 17.35 -23.53 17.02
N ASP A 280 17.08 -23.91 18.26
CA ASP A 280 15.84 -23.58 18.95
C ASP A 280 15.99 -22.22 19.67
N LEU A 281 15.31 -21.19 19.15
CA LEU A 281 15.36 -19.84 19.72
C LEU A 281 14.78 -19.73 21.13
N ASN A 282 14.11 -20.78 21.62
CA ASN A 282 13.52 -20.87 22.95
C ASN A 282 14.34 -21.73 23.92
N GLU A 283 15.11 -22.71 23.43
CA GLU A 283 15.93 -23.61 24.28
C GLU A 283 17.42 -23.22 24.27
N ASP A 284 17.97 -22.80 23.12
CA ASP A 284 19.41 -22.66 22.93
C ASP A 284 19.95 -21.26 23.28
N TYR A 285 19.07 -20.25 23.42
CA TYR A 285 19.45 -18.90 23.81
C TYR A 285 18.55 -18.34 24.91
N ASN A 286 19.17 -17.59 25.81
CA ASN A 286 18.44 -16.83 26.81
C ASN A 286 17.76 -15.61 26.18
N ALA A 287 16.48 -15.74 25.84
CA ALA A 287 15.69 -14.63 25.33
C ALA A 287 15.38 -13.56 26.40
N ASP A 288 15.58 -13.85 27.70
CA ASP A 288 15.20 -12.96 28.79
C ASP A 288 16.07 -11.69 28.82
N ASP A 289 17.36 -11.80 28.52
CA ASP A 289 18.27 -10.64 28.46
C ASP A 289 17.88 -9.71 27.30
N ASP A 290 17.58 -10.28 26.12
CA ASP A 290 17.12 -9.50 24.97
C ASP A 290 15.73 -8.87 25.21
N ILE A 291 14.82 -9.60 25.88
CA ILE A 291 13.49 -9.07 26.24
C ILE A 291 13.65 -7.94 27.27
N THR A 292 14.60 -8.06 28.20
CA THR A 292 14.94 -7.01 29.18
C THR A 292 15.38 -5.75 28.44
N LEU A 293 16.36 -5.87 27.54
CA LEU A 293 16.87 -4.74 26.75
C LEU A 293 15.76 -4.09 25.90
N PHE A 294 14.92 -4.91 25.26
CA PHE A 294 13.74 -4.43 24.55
C PHE A 294 12.77 -3.66 25.46
N LEU A 295 12.39 -4.24 26.60
CA LEU A 295 11.46 -3.59 27.53
C LEU A 295 12.05 -2.31 28.11
N GLU A 296 13.33 -2.26 28.46
CA GLU A 296 14.01 -1.05 28.93
C GLU A 296 13.96 0.07 27.90
N ALA A 297 14.27 -0.23 26.64
CA ALA A 297 14.18 0.74 25.55
C ALA A 297 12.74 1.27 25.38
N GLN A 298 11.75 0.38 25.38
CA GLN A 298 10.34 0.75 25.20
C GLN A 298 9.77 1.51 26.40
N PHE A 299 10.09 1.12 27.63
CA PHE A 299 9.68 1.85 28.83
C PHE A 299 10.33 3.24 28.91
N ASN A 300 11.59 3.36 28.47
CA ASN A 300 12.25 4.67 28.35
C ASN A 300 11.54 5.55 27.31
N PHE A 301 11.10 4.99 26.19
CA PHE A 301 10.29 5.68 25.20
C PHE A 301 8.94 6.14 25.79
N LEU A 302 8.19 5.25 26.43
CA LEU A 302 6.93 5.58 27.10
C LEU A 302 7.11 6.65 28.17
N ARG A 303 8.19 6.57 28.96
CA ARG A 303 8.51 7.58 29.97
C ARG A 303 8.69 8.97 29.36
N ARG A 304 9.40 9.08 28.23
CA ARG A 304 9.58 10.35 27.50
C ARG A 304 8.26 10.84 26.92
N ARG A 305 7.49 9.95 26.30
CA ARG A 305 6.21 10.25 25.65
C ARG A 305 5.13 10.75 26.61
N TYR A 306 5.01 10.13 27.79
CA TYR A 306 3.99 10.48 28.80
C TYR A 306 4.53 11.33 29.95
N HIS A 307 5.77 11.82 29.85
CA HIS A 307 6.45 12.63 30.87
C HIS A 307 6.42 12.00 32.28
N PHE A 308 6.64 10.69 32.37
CA PHE A 308 6.69 9.99 33.66
C PHE A 308 8.03 10.20 34.39
N SER A 309 8.01 10.05 35.71
CA SER A 309 9.21 10.10 36.57
C SER A 309 10.26 9.08 36.15
N SER A 310 11.54 9.37 36.41
CA SER A 310 12.65 8.43 36.24
C SER A 310 12.48 7.13 37.04
N SER A 311 11.66 7.15 38.09
CA SER A 311 11.32 6.00 38.94
C SER A 311 10.24 5.07 38.37
N TRP A 312 9.73 5.33 37.16
CA TRP A 312 8.78 4.47 36.45
C TRP A 312 9.46 3.79 35.26
N PRO A 313 9.28 2.48 35.03
CA PRO A 313 8.37 1.55 35.73
C PRO A 313 8.84 1.20 37.16
N PRO A 314 7.95 0.67 38.03
CA PRO A 314 8.32 0.29 39.40
C PRO A 314 9.50 -0.70 39.43
N PRO A 315 10.37 -0.66 40.47
CA PRO A 315 11.46 -1.62 40.61
C PRO A 315 10.95 -3.06 40.57
N GLY A 316 11.60 -3.93 39.78
CA GLY A 316 11.20 -5.32 39.59
C GLY A 316 10.06 -5.56 38.60
N ALA A 317 9.41 -4.51 38.06
CA ALA A 317 8.35 -4.66 37.06
C ALA A 317 8.89 -5.28 35.76
N ILE A 318 10.01 -4.80 35.24
CA ILE A 318 10.62 -5.34 34.01
C ILE A 318 10.96 -6.82 34.22
N GLN A 319 11.61 -7.17 35.33
CA GLN A 319 11.95 -8.56 35.65
C GLN A 319 10.70 -9.46 35.73
N THR A 320 9.61 -8.99 36.35
CA THR A 320 8.35 -9.73 36.40
C THR A 320 7.75 -9.95 35.00
N LEU A 321 7.83 -8.93 34.13
CA LEU A 321 7.35 -9.05 32.76
C LEU A 321 8.21 -10.00 31.91
N VAL A 322 9.52 -9.99 32.11
CA VAL A 322 10.47 -10.92 31.48
C VAL A 322 10.16 -12.35 31.90
N GLU A 323 10.02 -12.60 33.21
CA GLU A 323 9.64 -13.91 33.75
C GLU A 323 8.30 -14.40 33.17
N ASN A 324 7.31 -13.51 33.06
CA ASN A 324 6.01 -13.84 32.46
C ASN A 324 6.07 -14.02 30.94
N ALA A 325 7.01 -13.37 30.26
CA ALA A 325 7.19 -13.51 28.82
C ALA A 325 7.62 -14.92 28.45
N SER A 326 8.35 -15.62 29.34
CA SER A 326 8.81 -17.00 29.13
C SER A 326 9.48 -17.18 27.76
N GLY A 327 10.37 -16.26 27.39
CA GLY A 327 11.05 -16.20 26.09
C GLY A 327 10.20 -15.75 24.90
N GLN A 328 8.92 -15.44 25.09
CA GLN A 328 8.01 -14.98 24.04
C GLN A 328 7.98 -13.46 23.95
N PHE A 329 8.74 -12.88 23.03
CA PHE A 329 8.69 -11.44 22.80
C PHE A 329 7.31 -10.91 22.38
N ILE A 330 6.43 -11.74 21.79
CA ILE A 330 5.05 -11.29 21.49
C ILE A 330 4.30 -10.88 22.76
N TYR A 331 4.61 -11.48 23.92
CA TYR A 331 4.06 -11.07 25.19
C TYR A 331 4.51 -9.65 25.55
N ALA A 332 5.83 -9.42 25.56
CA ALA A 332 6.41 -8.10 25.82
C ALA A 332 5.89 -7.03 24.85
N ALA A 333 5.84 -7.33 23.55
CA ALA A 333 5.32 -6.42 22.52
C ALA A 333 3.83 -6.12 22.71
N THR A 334 3.01 -7.11 23.06
CA THR A 334 1.57 -6.92 23.31
C THR A 334 1.34 -6.05 24.53
N ILE A 335 2.14 -6.19 25.59
CA ILE A 335 2.07 -5.33 26.78
C ILE A 335 2.43 -3.90 26.42
N ILE A 336 3.57 -3.67 25.75
CA ILE A 336 3.95 -2.30 25.36
C ILE A 336 2.85 -1.63 24.54
N ARG A 337 2.22 -2.35 23.59
CA ARG A 337 1.05 -1.84 22.86
C ARG A 337 -0.13 -1.54 23.78
N PHE A 338 -0.45 -2.46 24.67
CA PHE A 338 -1.54 -2.28 25.63
C PHE A 338 -1.34 -1.04 26.51
N LEU A 339 -0.09 -0.72 26.87
CA LEU A 339 0.26 0.48 27.64
C LEU A 339 0.26 1.77 26.80
N ASP A 340 0.72 1.74 25.55
CA ASP A 340 0.86 2.92 24.68
C ASP A 340 -0.49 3.37 24.06
N THR A 341 -1.40 2.44 23.76
CA THR A 341 -2.64 2.74 23.03
C THR A 341 -3.91 2.66 23.88
N GLY A 342 -3.80 2.61 25.21
CA GLY A 342 -4.96 2.59 26.11
C GLY A 342 -5.69 3.94 26.12
N HIS A 343 -6.76 4.10 25.33
CA HIS A 343 -7.48 5.37 25.20
C HIS A 343 -8.33 5.76 26.43
N ARG A 344 -8.57 4.84 27.37
CA ARG A 344 -9.49 5.05 28.50
C ARG A 344 -8.85 4.98 29.89
N GLU A 345 -7.73 4.28 30.04
CA GLU A 345 -7.04 4.12 31.33
C GLU A 345 -5.57 4.54 31.25
N PRO A 346 -5.02 5.18 32.29
CA PRO A 346 -3.64 5.62 32.28
C PRO A 346 -2.67 4.42 32.26
N PRO A 347 -1.52 4.51 31.54
CA PRO A 347 -0.57 3.40 31.41
C PRO A 347 -0.09 2.81 32.74
N LYS A 348 -0.07 3.61 33.82
CA LYS A 348 0.27 3.14 35.17
C LYS A 348 -0.73 2.11 35.71
N ALA A 349 -2.03 2.36 35.55
CA ALA A 349 -3.08 1.45 36.03
C ALA A 349 -3.07 0.13 35.23
N LEU A 350 -2.90 0.23 33.91
CA LEU A 350 -2.78 -0.91 33.02
C LEU A 350 -1.55 -1.78 33.37
N LEU A 351 -0.40 -1.15 33.65
CA LEU A 351 0.79 -1.88 34.09
C LEU A 351 0.56 -2.59 35.43
N GLU A 352 -0.09 -1.93 36.40
CA GLU A 352 -0.43 -2.55 37.68
C GLU A 352 -1.38 -3.74 37.52
N ALA A 353 -2.37 -3.65 36.62
CA ALA A 353 -3.26 -4.76 36.31
C ALA A 353 -2.47 -5.95 35.75
N VAL A 354 -1.59 -5.71 34.76
CA VAL A 354 -0.74 -6.75 34.14
C VAL A 354 0.18 -7.41 35.17
N LEU A 355 0.79 -6.65 36.06
CA LEU A 355 1.67 -7.20 37.11
C LEU A 355 0.90 -8.05 38.13
N LYS A 356 -0.36 -7.70 38.44
CA LYS A 356 -1.22 -8.50 39.34
C LYS A 356 -1.70 -9.82 38.74
N MET A 357 -1.72 -9.94 37.40
CA MET A 357 -2.16 -11.16 36.70
C MET A 357 -1.10 -12.29 36.70
N GLY A 358 0.17 -11.97 36.95
CA GLY A 358 1.28 -12.93 36.84
C GLY A 358 1.12 -14.12 37.80
N SER A 359 0.89 -15.31 37.25
CA SER A 359 0.90 -16.58 38.00
C SER A 359 2.29 -17.22 37.98
N LYS A 360 2.80 -17.67 39.13
CA LYS A 360 4.13 -18.32 39.29
C LYS A 360 4.27 -19.72 38.66
N VAL A 361 3.36 -20.15 37.78
CA VAL A 361 3.30 -21.54 37.28
C VAL A 361 3.92 -21.65 35.87
N LYS A 362 5.08 -22.31 35.78
CA LYS A 362 5.90 -22.50 34.56
C LYS A 362 5.39 -23.56 33.55
N SER A 363 4.12 -23.98 33.58
CA SER A 363 3.73 -25.23 32.88
C SER A 363 3.40 -25.13 31.38
N ASN A 364 3.39 -23.94 30.77
CA ASN A 364 3.25 -23.79 29.30
C ASN A 364 3.74 -22.39 28.84
N PRO A 365 4.67 -22.29 27.85
CA PRO A 365 5.25 -21.02 27.40
C PRO A 365 4.24 -20.03 26.78
N LEU A 366 3.08 -20.49 26.29
CA LEU A 366 2.03 -19.62 25.75
C LEU A 366 0.94 -19.28 26.78
N ARG A 367 0.99 -19.84 28.00
CA ARG A 367 -0.09 -19.67 28.98
C ARG A 367 -0.25 -18.23 29.44
N GLN A 368 0.85 -17.54 29.71
CA GLN A 368 0.79 -16.13 30.11
C GLN A 368 0.30 -15.24 28.97
N LEU A 369 0.63 -15.59 27.73
CA LEU A 369 0.09 -14.92 26.54
C LEU A 369 -1.42 -15.16 26.38
N ASP A 370 -1.89 -16.40 26.61
CA ASP A 370 -3.32 -16.74 26.55
C ASP A 370 -4.13 -16.03 27.65
N ILE A 371 -3.56 -15.89 28.85
CA ILE A 371 -4.13 -15.10 29.96
C ILE A 371 -4.21 -13.63 29.56
N LEU A 372 -3.14 -13.07 28.98
CA LEU A 372 -3.11 -11.69 28.51
C LEU A 372 -4.17 -11.44 27.41
N TYR A 373 -4.28 -12.32 26.42
CA TYR A 373 -5.32 -12.22 25.38
C TYR A 373 -6.72 -12.31 25.95
N SER A 374 -6.96 -13.24 26.87
CA SER A 374 -8.27 -13.37 27.53
C SER A 374 -8.61 -12.10 28.31
N HIS A 375 -7.67 -11.55 29.06
CA HIS A 375 -7.87 -10.32 29.82
C HIS A 375 -8.19 -9.12 28.92
N ILE A 376 -7.45 -8.95 27.83
CA ILE A 376 -7.70 -7.85 26.89
C ILE A 376 -9.07 -8.03 26.21
N LEU A 377 -9.44 -9.25 25.79
CA LEU A 377 -10.76 -9.50 25.21
C LEU A 377 -11.90 -9.26 26.23
N GLU A 378 -11.69 -9.64 27.49
CA GLU A 378 -12.64 -9.41 28.60
C GLU A 378 -12.79 -7.92 28.96
N SER A 379 -11.85 -7.06 28.54
CA SER A 379 -11.98 -5.61 28.71
C SER A 379 -12.99 -4.98 27.75
N SER A 380 -13.43 -5.69 26.70
CA SER A 380 -14.50 -5.23 25.82
C SER A 380 -15.86 -5.21 26.54
N PRO A 381 -16.74 -4.22 26.27
CA PRO A 381 -18.10 -4.22 26.82
C PRO A 381 -18.94 -5.44 26.46
N ASP A 382 -18.71 -6.04 25.29
CA ASP A 382 -19.30 -7.32 24.87
C ASP A 382 -18.21 -8.22 24.25
N PRO A 383 -17.52 -9.02 25.09
CA PRO A 383 -16.46 -9.90 24.63
C PRO A 383 -16.92 -10.95 23.60
N PRO A 384 -18.08 -11.63 23.76
CA PRO A 384 -18.62 -12.51 22.72
C PRO A 384 -18.82 -11.83 21.37
N LEU A 385 -19.45 -10.65 21.31
CA LEU A 385 -19.69 -9.95 20.05
C LEU A 385 -18.38 -9.46 19.41
N SER A 386 -17.42 -9.01 20.21
CA SER A 386 -16.10 -8.61 19.73
C SER A 386 -15.33 -9.76 19.08
N VAL A 387 -15.40 -10.98 19.64
CA VAL A 387 -14.81 -12.17 19.03
C VAL A 387 -15.50 -12.54 17.71
N ARG A 388 -16.82 -12.33 17.60
CA ARG A 388 -17.55 -12.49 16.33
C ARG A 388 -17.07 -11.50 15.28
N TRP A 389 -16.92 -10.24 15.64
CA TRP A 389 -16.40 -9.18 14.77
C TRP A 389 -14.97 -9.49 14.29
N ILE A 390 -14.08 -9.89 15.19
CA ILE A 390 -12.73 -10.36 14.84
C ILE A 390 -12.80 -11.49 13.80
N SER A 391 -13.68 -12.46 14.01
CA SER A 391 -13.85 -13.60 13.10
C SER A 391 -14.44 -13.20 11.74
N ALA A 392 -15.33 -12.21 11.71
CA ALA A 392 -15.92 -11.67 10.49
C ALA A 392 -14.90 -10.84 9.69
N ILE A 393 -14.18 -9.92 10.35
CA ILE A 393 -13.08 -9.14 9.76
C ILE A 393 -12.07 -10.08 9.09
N ARG A 394 -11.66 -11.15 9.80
CA ARG A 394 -10.76 -12.18 9.26
C ARG A 394 -11.28 -12.80 7.96
N ARG A 395 -12.55 -13.21 7.93
CA ARG A 395 -13.16 -13.81 6.74
C ARG A 395 -13.26 -12.80 5.59
N ILE A 396 -13.67 -11.57 5.86
CA ILE A 396 -13.80 -10.53 4.84
C ILE A 396 -12.43 -10.24 4.20
N HIS A 397 -11.37 -10.10 5.00
CA HIS A 397 -10.02 -9.91 4.46
C HIS A 397 -9.51 -11.09 3.62
N PHE A 398 -9.92 -12.32 3.95
CA PHE A 398 -9.57 -13.50 3.16
C PHE A 398 -10.13 -13.42 1.73
N TYR A 399 -11.38 -12.96 1.58
CA TYR A 399 -12.02 -12.85 0.27
C TYR A 399 -11.73 -11.51 -0.44
N ARG A 400 -11.52 -10.43 0.30
CA ARG A 400 -11.22 -9.09 -0.25
C ARG A 400 -10.17 -8.38 0.60
N ALA A 401 -8.93 -8.40 0.13
CA ALA A 401 -7.76 -7.92 0.86
C ALA A 401 -7.72 -6.42 1.17
N HIS A 402 -8.56 -5.60 0.53
CA HIS A 402 -8.48 -4.14 0.52
C HIS A 402 -9.75 -3.41 1.01
N ILE A 403 -10.67 -4.08 1.70
CA ILE A 403 -11.85 -3.39 2.24
C ILE A 403 -11.47 -2.51 3.46
N SER A 404 -11.90 -1.24 3.47
CA SER A 404 -11.58 -0.31 4.56
C SER A 404 -12.32 -0.66 5.86
N ALA A 405 -11.79 -0.19 6.98
CA ALA A 405 -12.37 -0.40 8.31
C ALA A 405 -13.76 0.22 8.37
N PHE A 406 -13.93 1.44 7.84
CA PHE A 406 -15.23 2.10 7.73
C PHE A 406 -16.28 1.23 7.01
N ASN A 407 -15.90 0.59 5.90
CA ASN A 407 -16.81 -0.29 5.17
C ASN A 407 -17.13 -1.55 5.97
N ILE A 408 -16.14 -2.15 6.64
CA ILE A 408 -16.38 -3.30 7.53
C ILE A 408 -17.27 -2.90 8.71
N THR A 409 -17.06 -1.71 9.27
CA THR A 409 -17.89 -1.13 10.33
C THR A 409 -19.33 -1.02 9.87
N ILE A 410 -19.59 -0.38 8.72
CA ILE A 410 -20.94 -0.28 8.15
C ILE A 410 -21.55 -1.68 7.92
N LEU A 411 -20.76 -2.66 7.47
CA LEU A 411 -21.26 -4.02 7.21
C LEU A 411 -21.62 -4.79 8.48
N LEU A 412 -20.90 -4.58 9.57
CA LEU A 412 -21.04 -5.36 10.80
C LEU A 412 -21.90 -4.67 11.87
N GLN A 413 -22.07 -3.35 11.79
CA GLN A 413 -22.88 -2.59 12.73
C GLN A 413 -24.37 -2.84 12.52
N THR A 414 -25.09 -2.81 13.64
CA THR A 414 -26.55 -2.96 13.65
C THR A 414 -27.27 -1.68 13.23
N ASP A 415 -26.66 -0.52 13.45
CA ASP A 415 -27.18 0.81 13.11
C ASP A 415 -26.03 1.70 12.57
N PRO A 416 -26.16 2.30 11.37
CA PRO A 416 -25.15 3.20 10.78
C PRO A 416 -24.81 4.43 11.63
N GLU A 417 -25.71 4.86 12.52
CA GLU A 417 -25.48 6.00 13.42
C GLU A 417 -24.82 5.58 14.76
N SER A 418 -24.67 4.28 15.01
CA SER A 418 -24.07 3.75 16.23
C SER A 418 -22.55 3.76 16.18
N ASN A 419 -21.88 4.12 17.28
CA ASN A 419 -20.43 3.99 17.41
C ASN A 419 -20.02 2.59 17.92
N GLU A 420 -20.72 1.55 17.48
CA GLU A 420 -20.60 0.17 17.96
C GLU A 420 -19.18 -0.42 17.72
N ALA A 421 -18.50 -0.06 16.63
CA ALA A 421 -17.13 -0.52 16.37
C ALA A 421 -16.14 0.00 17.42
N GLU A 422 -16.19 1.31 17.72
CA GLU A 422 -15.38 1.93 18.76
C GLU A 422 -15.78 1.41 20.16
N HIS A 423 -17.07 1.14 20.36
CA HIS A 423 -17.57 0.59 21.62
C HIS A 423 -17.01 -0.81 21.89
N LEU A 424 -17.02 -1.70 20.89
CA LEU A 424 -16.62 -3.10 21.00
C LEU A 424 -15.11 -3.31 20.89
N LEU A 425 -14.50 -2.70 19.87
CA LEU A 425 -13.09 -2.91 19.53
C LEU A 425 -12.17 -1.90 20.21
N GLY A 426 -12.67 -0.77 20.70
CA GLY A 426 -11.85 0.33 21.25
C GLY A 426 -11.03 -0.01 22.50
N ASN A 427 -11.20 -1.18 23.11
CA ASN A 427 -10.31 -1.67 24.18
C ASN A 427 -9.33 -2.77 23.68
N LEU A 428 -9.44 -3.17 22.42
CA LEU A 428 -8.71 -4.28 21.80
C LEU A 428 -7.55 -3.80 20.89
N HIS A 429 -7.16 -2.51 20.97
CA HIS A 429 -6.09 -1.90 20.14
C HIS A 429 -4.72 -2.59 20.24
N SER A 430 -4.47 -3.41 21.27
CA SER A 430 -3.24 -4.19 21.41
C SER A 430 -3.28 -5.56 20.71
N LEU A 431 -4.47 -6.02 20.32
CA LEU A 431 -4.75 -7.29 19.63
C LEU A 431 -5.12 -7.09 18.16
N ILE A 432 -5.95 -6.09 17.90
CA ILE A 432 -6.41 -5.68 16.58
C ILE A 432 -6.03 -4.23 16.42
N GLN A 433 -5.57 -3.87 15.24
CA GLN A 433 -5.46 -2.49 14.89
C GLN A 433 -6.77 -1.95 14.36
N ILE A 434 -7.22 -0.89 15.03
CA ILE A 434 -8.36 -0.08 14.65
C ILE A 434 -7.82 1.23 14.10
N PRO A 435 -8.12 1.59 12.84
CA PRO A 435 -7.70 2.87 12.29
C PRO A 435 -8.32 4.05 13.05
N PRO A 436 -7.60 5.17 13.21
CA PRO A 436 -8.16 6.39 13.76
C PRO A 436 -9.42 6.82 12.97
N PRO A 437 -10.42 7.46 13.59
CA PRO A 437 -11.65 7.86 12.91
C PRO A 437 -11.45 8.64 11.60
N GLY A 438 -10.37 9.43 11.50
CA GLY A 438 -10.02 10.18 10.29
C GLY A 438 -9.53 9.34 9.11
N ASP A 439 -9.04 8.13 9.38
CA ASP A 439 -8.38 7.25 8.41
C ASP A 439 -9.16 5.95 8.15
N GLN A 440 -10.27 5.70 8.85
CA GLN A 440 -11.08 4.49 8.70
C GLN A 440 -11.64 4.30 7.29
N ALA A 441 -11.85 5.40 6.54
CA ALA A 441 -12.33 5.35 5.17
C ALA A 441 -11.30 4.76 4.18
N THR A 442 -10.00 4.89 4.48
CA THR A 442 -8.89 4.49 3.59
C THR A 442 -8.07 3.32 4.15
N THR A 443 -8.21 3.01 5.43
CA THR A 443 -7.40 2.02 6.15
C THR A 443 -8.26 0.87 6.62
N LYS A 444 -7.76 -0.37 6.57
CA LYS A 444 -8.46 -1.59 7.02
C LYS A 444 -8.17 -1.95 8.48
N TYR A 445 -9.01 -2.81 9.07
CA TYR A 445 -8.67 -3.50 10.32
C TYR A 445 -7.47 -4.43 10.08
N ASN A 446 -6.58 -4.62 11.05
CA ASN A 446 -5.46 -5.58 10.93
C ASN A 446 -5.21 -6.34 12.23
N PHE A 447 -4.66 -7.55 12.14
CA PHE A 447 -4.29 -8.35 13.32
C PHE A 447 -2.77 -8.29 13.53
N TYR A 448 -2.31 -8.17 14.78
CA TYR A 448 -0.89 -7.99 15.10
C TYR A 448 -0.05 -9.27 15.20
N HIS A 449 -0.68 -10.45 15.27
CA HIS A 449 0.02 -11.74 15.30
C HIS A 449 -0.96 -12.89 15.02
N LYS A 450 -0.53 -13.87 14.21
CA LYS A 450 -1.25 -15.14 13.98
C LYS A 450 -1.58 -15.90 15.28
N SER A 451 -0.86 -15.65 16.36
CA SER A 451 -1.03 -16.30 17.68
C SER A 451 -2.35 -15.94 18.35
N LEU A 452 -2.89 -14.74 18.08
CA LEU A 452 -4.24 -14.37 18.52
C LEU A 452 -5.27 -15.26 17.83
N LEU A 453 -5.10 -15.49 16.53
CA LEU A 453 -6.00 -16.33 15.75
C LEU A 453 -5.81 -17.81 16.10
N ASP A 454 -4.58 -18.27 16.35
CA ASP A 454 -4.29 -19.61 16.88
C ASP A 454 -4.90 -19.81 18.28
N PHE A 455 -4.94 -18.76 19.10
CA PHE A 455 -5.60 -18.76 20.40
C PHE A 455 -7.11 -18.91 20.20
N LEU A 456 -7.72 -18.04 19.40
CA LEU A 456 -9.16 -18.06 19.11
C LEU A 456 -9.58 -19.36 18.43
N ASP A 457 -8.81 -19.90 17.50
CA ASP A 457 -9.13 -21.10 16.73
C ASP A 457 -9.07 -22.37 17.59
N ASN A 458 -8.21 -22.42 18.61
CA ASN A 458 -8.05 -23.58 19.47
C ASN A 458 -9.02 -23.56 20.67
N PRO A 459 -10.03 -24.45 20.70
CA PRO A 459 -11.04 -24.45 21.77
C PRO A 459 -10.47 -24.74 23.17
N ARG A 460 -9.27 -25.36 23.25
CA ARG A 460 -8.60 -25.62 24.53
C ARG A 460 -7.90 -24.38 25.09
N ARG A 461 -7.54 -23.42 24.23
CA ARG A 461 -6.86 -22.17 24.61
C ARG A 461 -7.87 -21.05 24.87
N SER A 462 -8.82 -20.85 23.96
CA SER A 462 -9.83 -19.79 24.06
C SER A 462 -11.13 -20.24 24.74
N SER A 463 -11.10 -21.27 25.60
CA SER A 463 -12.26 -22.02 26.12
C SER A 463 -13.55 -21.22 26.38
N LYS A 464 -13.44 -19.99 26.91
CA LYS A 464 -14.56 -19.06 27.18
C LYS A 464 -15.23 -18.45 25.93
N PHE A 465 -14.54 -18.39 24.79
CA PHE A 465 -14.96 -17.69 23.56
C PHE A 465 -15.36 -18.65 22.42
N VAL A 466 -15.40 -19.97 22.65
CA VAL A 466 -15.61 -20.99 21.61
C VAL A 466 -16.98 -20.86 20.91
N HIS A 467 -18.03 -20.55 21.68
CA HIS A 467 -19.40 -20.36 21.16
C HIS A 467 -19.62 -19.01 20.46
N SER A 468 -18.63 -18.12 20.52
CA SER A 468 -18.67 -16.76 19.98
C SER A 468 -18.09 -16.68 18.55
N LYS A 469 -17.93 -17.81 17.84
CA LYS A 469 -17.40 -17.88 16.47
C LYS A 469 -18.48 -17.87 15.36
N VAL A 470 -19.76 -17.89 15.72
CA VAL A 470 -20.91 -17.88 14.80
C VAL A 470 -21.24 -16.42 14.39
N LEU A 471 -21.43 -16.17 13.09
CA LEU A 471 -21.63 -14.83 12.49
C LEU A 471 -22.93 -14.12 12.95
N PRO A 472 -23.01 -12.77 12.94
CA PRO A 472 -24.25 -12.03 13.20
C PRO A 472 -25.03 -11.62 11.92
N THR A 473 -26.35 -11.53 12.14
CA THR A 473 -27.47 -10.79 11.47
C THR A 473 -27.89 -11.06 10.00
N PRO A 474 -29.23 -10.97 9.72
CA PRO A 474 -29.81 -11.13 8.37
C PRO A 474 -29.24 -10.18 7.29
N ALA A 475 -28.80 -8.97 7.67
CA ALA A 475 -28.24 -7.98 6.73
C ALA A 475 -26.90 -8.43 6.11
N CYS A 476 -26.09 -9.20 6.85
CA CYS A 476 -24.89 -9.83 6.32
C CYS A 476 -25.24 -10.96 5.33
N ALA A 477 -26.34 -11.70 5.55
CA ALA A 477 -26.75 -12.78 4.67
C ALA A 477 -27.15 -12.28 3.27
N ASP A 478 -27.87 -11.16 3.16
CA ASP A 478 -28.26 -10.56 1.88
C ASP A 478 -27.06 -10.03 1.08
N TRP A 479 -26.02 -9.52 1.76
CA TRP A 479 -24.78 -9.10 1.11
C TRP A 479 -23.95 -10.29 0.63
N TRP A 480 -23.84 -11.37 1.42
CA TRP A 480 -23.20 -12.62 1.01
C TRP A 480 -23.93 -13.27 -0.18
N VAL A 481 -25.26 -13.21 -0.21
CA VAL A 481 -26.09 -13.67 -1.33
C VAL A 481 -25.81 -12.83 -2.59
N SER A 482 -25.72 -11.51 -2.46
CA SER A 482 -25.41 -10.60 -3.58
C SER A 482 -23.98 -10.80 -4.13
N LEU A 483 -23.02 -11.07 -3.24
CA LEU A 483 -21.63 -11.38 -3.60
C LEU A 483 -21.51 -12.78 -4.27
N ALA A 484 -22.28 -13.76 -3.80
CA ALA A 484 -22.37 -15.10 -4.39
C ALA A 484 -23.09 -15.10 -5.75
N ILE A 485 -24.07 -14.21 -5.95
CA ILE A 485 -24.72 -14.00 -7.26
C ILE A 485 -23.75 -13.35 -8.25
N ALA A 486 -22.88 -12.44 -7.79
CA ALA A 486 -21.85 -11.80 -8.61
C ALA A 486 -20.73 -12.75 -9.05
N HIS A 487 -20.47 -13.81 -8.28
CA HIS A 487 -19.50 -14.87 -8.58
C HIS A 487 -20.23 -16.19 -8.88
N LYS A 488 -20.67 -16.38 -10.14
CA LYS A 488 -21.39 -17.56 -10.61
C LYS A 488 -20.69 -18.89 -10.27
N GLU A 489 -21.09 -19.54 -9.18
CA GLU A 489 -20.83 -20.96 -8.92
C GLU A 489 -22.12 -21.65 -8.45
N GLY A 490 -22.45 -22.78 -9.07
CA GLY A 490 -23.72 -23.47 -8.96
C GLY A 490 -23.93 -24.21 -7.63
N GLU A 491 -25.19 -24.20 -7.19
CA GLU A 491 -25.85 -25.15 -6.27
C GLU A 491 -25.04 -25.66 -5.06
N SER A 492 -24.95 -24.83 -4.01
CA SER A 492 -24.92 -25.30 -2.60
C SER A 492 -25.31 -24.20 -1.59
N VAL A 493 -25.32 -22.93 -2.02
CA VAL A 493 -25.66 -21.76 -1.19
C VAL A 493 -27.13 -21.76 -0.72
N TRP A 494 -28.03 -22.35 -1.51
CA TRP A 494 -29.46 -22.45 -1.19
C TRP A 494 -29.78 -23.40 -0.02
N GLU A 495 -28.99 -24.46 0.19
CA GLU A 495 -29.16 -25.34 1.36
C GLU A 495 -28.66 -24.68 2.64
N MET A 496 -27.55 -23.92 2.57
CA MET A 496 -27.09 -23.07 3.68
C MET A 496 -28.12 -22.00 4.07
N PHE A 497 -28.86 -21.45 3.11
CA PHE A 497 -29.94 -20.50 3.35
C PHE A 497 -31.14 -21.11 4.10
N LYS A 498 -31.50 -22.37 3.78
CA LYS A 498 -32.61 -23.10 4.44
C LYS A 498 -32.37 -23.38 5.92
N ASP A 499 -31.14 -23.77 6.28
CA ASP A 499 -30.81 -24.13 7.67
C ASP A 499 -30.72 -22.92 8.61
N VAL A 500 -30.42 -21.73 8.08
CA VAL A 500 -30.26 -20.50 8.87
C VAL A 500 -31.59 -19.76 9.09
N HIS A 501 -32.58 -19.91 8.21
CA HIS A 501 -33.76 -19.02 8.15
C HIS A 501 -35.13 -19.66 8.41
N ASN A 502 -35.22 -20.73 9.21
CA ASN A 502 -36.53 -21.17 9.73
C ASN A 502 -37.07 -20.27 10.86
N SER A 503 -37.52 -19.05 10.49
CA SER A 503 -38.51 -18.29 11.25
C SER A 503 -39.40 -17.45 10.32
N GLN A 504 -40.71 -17.54 10.53
CA GLN A 504 -41.85 -17.22 9.64
C GLN A 504 -42.06 -15.76 9.15
N TRP A 505 -41.01 -14.95 8.89
CA TRP A 505 -41.19 -13.49 8.72
C TRP A 505 -40.69 -12.84 7.41
N VAL A 506 -40.65 -13.55 6.27
CA VAL A 506 -40.24 -12.95 4.96
C VAL A 506 -41.27 -13.21 3.85
N GLY A 507 -42.52 -12.81 4.08
CA GLY A 507 -43.63 -13.08 3.16
C GLY A 507 -44.13 -11.93 2.28
N ARG A 508 -43.58 -10.70 2.37
CA ARG A 508 -44.28 -9.54 1.75
C ARG A 508 -43.46 -8.50 0.97
N ALA A 509 -42.14 -8.62 0.82
CA ALA A 509 -41.35 -7.64 0.05
C ALA A 509 -40.80 -8.16 -1.30
N THR A 510 -40.86 -9.46 -1.58
CA THR A 510 -40.12 -10.09 -2.70
C THR A 510 -40.89 -10.19 -4.03
N ASN A 511 -42.18 -9.83 -4.08
CA ASN A 511 -42.98 -9.97 -5.31
C ASN A 511 -43.07 -8.73 -6.22
N ARG A 512 -42.30 -7.65 -5.95
CA ARG A 512 -42.30 -6.44 -6.80
C ARG A 512 -40.97 -6.07 -7.45
N LEU A 513 -39.89 -6.80 -7.19
CA LEU A 513 -38.57 -6.59 -7.82
C LEU A 513 -38.25 -7.57 -8.96
N LEU A 514 -39.15 -8.50 -9.28
CA LEU A 514 -38.93 -9.53 -10.30
C LEU A 514 -39.49 -9.19 -11.69
N SER A 515 -39.94 -7.95 -11.95
CA SER A 515 -40.46 -7.59 -13.28
C SER A 515 -39.63 -6.58 -14.07
N SER A 516 -38.43 -6.22 -13.64
CA SER A 516 -37.61 -5.24 -14.37
C SER A 516 -36.10 -5.48 -14.25
N PHE A 517 -35.61 -6.66 -14.64
CA PHE A 517 -34.18 -6.87 -14.88
C PHE A 517 -33.97 -7.95 -15.96
N THR A 518 -33.64 -7.53 -17.18
CA THR A 518 -32.96 -8.37 -18.18
C THR A 518 -31.85 -7.58 -18.87
N MET A 519 -30.63 -7.88 -18.43
CA MET A 519 -29.30 -7.92 -19.08
C MET A 519 -28.94 -6.96 -20.23
N ALA A 520 -27.83 -6.25 -20.04
CA ALA A 520 -26.94 -5.78 -21.11
C ALA A 520 -25.75 -6.72 -21.25
N ASN A 521 -25.31 -6.92 -22.50
CA ASN A 521 -24.20 -7.73 -23.01
C ASN A 521 -24.46 -9.25 -23.20
N THR A 522 -25.38 -9.57 -24.10
CA THR A 522 -25.42 -10.85 -24.82
C THR A 522 -25.00 -10.63 -26.27
N VAL A 523 -23.97 -11.33 -26.74
CA VAL A 523 -23.69 -11.47 -28.18
C VAL A 523 -24.73 -12.44 -28.73
N GLU A 524 -25.73 -11.95 -29.46
CA GLU A 524 -26.74 -12.80 -30.11
C GLU A 524 -26.25 -13.22 -31.50
N PHE A 525 -25.96 -14.52 -31.68
CA PHE A 525 -25.53 -15.06 -32.98
C PHE A 525 -26.69 -15.23 -33.98
N PHE A 526 -27.92 -15.40 -33.49
CA PHE A 526 -29.12 -15.66 -34.29
C PHE A 526 -30.31 -14.88 -33.73
N SER A 527 -30.26 -13.56 -33.80
CA SER A 527 -31.38 -12.71 -33.40
C SER A 527 -32.58 -12.97 -34.33
N HIS A 528 -33.75 -13.23 -33.74
CA HIS A 528 -35.05 -13.30 -34.43
C HIS A 528 -35.17 -14.44 -35.47
N SER A 529 -34.34 -15.49 -35.38
CA SER A 529 -34.38 -16.65 -36.28
C SER A 529 -35.31 -17.76 -35.75
N GLN A 530 -36.01 -18.49 -36.63
CA GLN A 530 -36.94 -19.58 -36.25
C GLN A 530 -36.55 -20.94 -36.87
N GLY A 531 -36.64 -22.01 -36.08
CA GLY A 531 -36.39 -23.38 -36.56
C GLY A 531 -34.92 -23.77 -36.69
N VAL A 532 -34.05 -23.33 -35.77
CA VAL A 532 -32.62 -23.67 -35.77
C VAL A 532 -32.38 -24.98 -35.03
N GLN A 533 -31.77 -25.97 -35.70
CA GLN A 533 -31.31 -27.22 -35.08
C GLN A 533 -29.79 -27.38 -35.26
N ALA A 534 -29.08 -27.58 -34.15
CA ALA A 534 -27.65 -27.86 -34.13
C ALA A 534 -27.36 -29.12 -33.31
N GLU A 535 -26.70 -30.11 -33.91
CA GLU A 535 -26.42 -31.39 -33.24
C GLU A 535 -25.22 -31.33 -32.29
N THR A 536 -24.23 -30.47 -32.54
CA THR A 536 -23.05 -30.35 -31.66
C THR A 536 -22.44 -28.93 -31.68
N ILE A 537 -22.27 -28.34 -30.50
CA ILE A 537 -21.61 -27.03 -30.28
C ILE A 537 -20.35 -27.27 -29.44
N ASN A 538 -19.18 -27.00 -30.01
CA ASN A 538 -17.90 -27.14 -29.31
C ASN A 538 -17.32 -25.76 -28.94
N PHE A 539 -17.12 -25.53 -27.64
CA PHE A 539 -16.43 -24.35 -27.12
C PHE A 539 -14.94 -24.65 -26.92
N VAL A 540 -14.07 -23.89 -27.58
CA VAL A 540 -12.62 -23.90 -27.29
C VAL A 540 -12.30 -22.53 -26.69
N THR A 541 -12.19 -22.46 -25.37
CA THR A 541 -11.85 -21.24 -24.62
C THR A 541 -10.37 -21.06 -24.62
N LYS A 542 -9.93 -19.93 -25.13
CA LYS A 542 -8.53 -19.67 -25.22
C LYS A 542 -8.49 -18.08 -24.96
N ILE A 543 -7.83 -17.58 -23.89
CA ILE A 543 -7.69 -16.20 -23.34
C ILE A 543 -6.38 -15.51 -23.78
N SER A 544 -6.47 -14.20 -24.06
CA SER A 544 -5.38 -13.34 -24.56
C SER A 544 -5.44 -11.98 -23.84
N SER A 545 -4.44 -11.65 -23.01
CA SER A 545 -4.14 -10.27 -22.58
C SER A 545 -3.23 -9.60 -23.62
N PRO A 546 -3.27 -8.26 -23.82
CA PRO A 546 -2.31 -7.59 -24.69
C PRO A 546 -0.92 -7.79 -24.11
N GLY A 547 -0.09 -8.56 -24.82
CA GLY A 547 1.21 -8.98 -24.35
C GLY A 547 2.21 -7.82 -24.34
N LEU A 548 2.92 -7.66 -23.22
CA LEU A 548 4.30 -7.16 -23.27
C LEU A 548 5.13 -8.25 -23.96
N ALA A 549 5.42 -8.07 -25.25
CA ALA A 549 6.39 -8.89 -25.97
C ALA A 549 7.32 -7.93 -26.73
N GLY A 550 8.62 -7.97 -26.42
CA GLY A 550 9.64 -7.16 -27.09
C GLY A 550 9.78 -5.72 -26.61
N VAL A 551 9.32 -5.41 -25.40
CA VAL A 551 9.33 -4.06 -24.83
C VAL A 551 10.74 -3.72 -24.33
N GLY A 552 11.34 -2.64 -24.82
CA GLY A 552 12.68 -2.20 -24.42
C GLY A 552 12.78 -1.92 -22.91
N PRO A 553 13.98 -1.88 -22.30
CA PRO A 553 14.13 -1.70 -20.85
C PRO A 553 13.50 -0.40 -20.32
N LEU A 554 13.67 0.69 -21.07
CA LEU A 554 13.05 1.98 -20.76
C LEU A 554 11.54 1.95 -20.89
N GLU A 555 11.03 1.11 -21.77
CA GLU A 555 9.63 0.96 -22.10
C GLU A 555 8.93 0.11 -21.00
N LYS A 556 9.67 -0.83 -20.37
CA LYS A 556 9.27 -1.47 -19.10
C LYS A 556 9.23 -0.48 -17.93
N LEU A 557 10.23 0.40 -17.85
CA LEU A 557 10.28 1.47 -16.86
C LEU A 557 9.09 2.44 -17.03
N GLU A 558 8.77 2.85 -18.27
CA GLU A 558 7.60 3.66 -18.63
C GLU A 558 6.28 3.02 -18.18
N GLY A 559 6.14 1.69 -18.27
CA GLY A 559 4.98 0.97 -17.75
C GLY A 559 4.82 0.98 -16.22
N ARG A 560 5.75 1.61 -15.49
CA ARG A 560 5.81 1.65 -14.01
C ARG A 560 5.99 3.06 -13.45
N ILE A 561 5.92 4.11 -14.29
CA ILE A 561 5.98 5.50 -13.83
C ILE A 561 4.60 6.07 -13.51
N ALA A 562 4.58 7.15 -12.73
CA ALA A 562 3.42 8.03 -12.60
C ALA A 562 3.59 9.22 -13.54
N ALA A 563 3.28 9.03 -14.83
CA ALA A 563 3.41 10.09 -15.83
C ALA A 563 2.62 11.37 -15.47
N GLY A 564 1.49 11.23 -14.77
CA GLY A 564 0.71 12.34 -14.20
C GLY A 564 1.44 13.21 -13.18
N ALA A 565 2.53 12.71 -12.59
CA ALA A 565 3.32 13.40 -11.56
C ALA A 565 4.42 14.30 -12.13
N ILE A 566 4.75 14.17 -13.42
CA ILE A 566 5.79 14.96 -14.10
C ILE A 566 5.25 16.36 -14.40
N HIS A 567 6.07 17.41 -14.24
CA HIS A 567 5.63 18.81 -14.34
C HIS A 567 4.89 19.18 -15.63
N ASP A 568 5.30 18.63 -16.78
CA ASP A 568 4.77 18.88 -18.13
C ASP A 568 3.68 17.88 -18.55
N SER A 569 3.16 17.10 -17.61
CA SER A 569 2.11 16.12 -17.87
C SER A 569 0.80 16.76 -18.33
N ALA A 570 0.09 16.10 -19.25
CA ALA A 570 -1.25 16.51 -19.66
C ALA A 570 -2.26 16.53 -18.50
N GLU A 571 -2.09 15.66 -17.48
CA GLU A 571 -2.89 15.70 -16.24
C GLU A 571 -2.69 16.99 -15.42
N ARG A 572 -1.65 17.76 -15.75
CA ARG A 572 -1.27 19.01 -15.10
C ARG A 572 -1.45 20.23 -16.00
N CYS A 573 -2.15 20.12 -17.13
CA CYS A 573 -2.43 21.25 -18.01
C CYS A 573 -3.13 22.42 -17.29
N ASP A 574 -4.01 22.09 -16.33
CA ASP A 574 -4.73 23.04 -15.49
C ASP A 574 -4.08 23.23 -14.10
N ALA A 575 -2.86 22.72 -13.88
CA ALA A 575 -2.18 22.86 -12.59
C ALA A 575 -1.88 24.34 -12.27
N PRO A 576 -1.98 24.75 -11.00
CA PRO A 576 -1.77 26.14 -10.63
C PRO A 576 -0.31 26.53 -10.88
N LYS A 577 -0.13 27.73 -11.43
CA LYS A 577 1.17 28.41 -11.60
C LYS A 577 1.13 29.75 -10.89
N CYS A 578 2.29 30.31 -10.55
CA CYS A 578 2.36 31.68 -10.09
C CYS A 578 1.77 32.60 -11.16
N HIS A 579 0.88 33.51 -10.73
CA HIS A 579 0.42 34.57 -11.61
C HIS A 579 1.61 35.45 -12.00
N PRO A 580 1.66 36.03 -13.22
CA PRO A 580 2.71 36.98 -13.58
C PRO A 580 2.93 38.01 -12.48
N GLU A 581 4.21 38.27 -12.18
CA GLU A 581 4.69 39.22 -11.15
C GLU A 581 4.41 38.83 -9.70
N THR A 582 3.77 37.68 -9.43
CA THR A 582 3.56 37.19 -8.06
C THR A 582 4.62 36.19 -7.62
N ARG A 583 5.00 36.21 -6.33
CA ARG A 583 5.97 35.27 -5.71
C ARG A 583 7.33 35.24 -6.46
N VAL A 584 7.73 36.34 -7.08
CA VAL A 584 8.98 36.43 -7.85
C VAL A 584 10.20 36.28 -6.93
N ALA A 585 10.23 37.02 -5.81
CA ALA A 585 11.32 36.93 -4.84
C ALA A 585 11.53 35.49 -4.31
N VAL A 586 10.45 34.78 -3.99
CA VAL A 586 10.51 33.36 -3.55
C VAL A 586 11.12 32.48 -4.63
N GLN A 587 10.73 32.68 -5.89
CA GLN A 587 11.25 31.91 -7.01
C GLN A 587 12.72 32.21 -7.26
N ASP A 588 13.14 33.47 -7.15
CA ASP A 588 14.54 33.88 -7.29
C ASP A 588 15.38 33.28 -6.16
N ASP A 589 14.97 33.40 -4.89
CA ASP A 589 15.68 32.81 -3.75
C ASP A 589 15.86 31.29 -3.87
N LEU A 590 14.84 30.59 -4.39
CA LEU A 590 14.91 29.15 -4.63
C LEU A 590 15.80 28.82 -5.82
N TYR A 591 15.73 29.61 -6.90
CA TYR A 591 16.51 29.41 -8.10
C TYR A 591 18.00 29.67 -7.85
N ASP A 592 18.34 30.75 -7.15
CA ASP A 592 19.70 31.07 -6.73
C ASP A 592 20.26 29.96 -5.84
N TRP A 593 19.44 29.42 -4.93
CA TRP A 593 19.84 28.22 -4.18
C TRP A 593 20.00 26.96 -5.04
N ILE A 594 19.29 26.82 -6.18
CA ILE A 594 19.47 25.69 -7.11
C ILE A 594 20.75 25.82 -7.94
N VAL A 595 21.19 27.04 -8.27
CA VAL A 595 22.38 27.29 -9.08
C VAL A 595 23.63 27.42 -8.21
N ASP A 596 23.59 28.28 -7.19
CA ASP A 596 24.76 28.70 -6.42
C ASP A 596 24.92 27.89 -5.12
N GLY A 597 23.81 27.54 -4.47
CA GLY A 597 23.78 26.74 -3.23
C GLY A 597 24.03 27.58 -1.99
N ASP A 598 24.37 26.94 -0.87
CA ASP A 598 24.54 27.63 0.42
C ASP A 598 25.89 28.37 0.57
N GLY A 599 26.57 28.71 -0.54
CA GLY A 599 27.89 29.36 -0.52
C GLY A 599 29.05 28.41 -0.12
N ALA A 600 30.21 28.98 0.21
CA ALA A 600 31.51 28.30 0.42
C ALA A 600 31.60 27.46 1.72
N LEU A 601 30.65 26.57 1.95
CA LEU A 601 30.74 25.50 2.95
C LEU A 601 31.47 24.29 2.35
N GLU A 602 32.29 23.59 3.15
CA GLU A 602 33.03 22.39 2.71
C GLU A 602 32.11 21.24 2.28
N ASP A 603 30.85 21.23 2.76
CA ASP A 603 29.78 20.31 2.32
C ASP A 603 28.51 21.10 1.95
N PRO A 604 28.15 21.23 0.66
CA PRO A 604 26.94 21.93 0.24
C PRO A 604 25.70 21.11 0.58
N LYS A 605 24.76 21.72 1.29
CA LYS A 605 23.51 21.06 1.68
C LYS A 605 22.64 20.86 0.44
N LYS A 606 22.25 19.61 0.19
CA LYS A 606 21.54 19.24 -1.05
C LYS A 606 20.02 19.22 -0.92
N ILE A 607 19.46 19.35 0.29
CA ILE A 607 18.00 19.28 0.51
C ILE A 607 17.50 20.59 1.13
N LYS A 608 16.44 21.15 0.56
CA LYS A 608 15.74 22.35 1.09
C LYS A 608 14.24 22.12 1.14
N TRP A 609 13.64 22.55 2.25
CA TRP A 609 12.21 22.38 2.53
C TRP A 609 11.45 23.70 2.37
N VAL A 610 10.40 23.68 1.55
CA VAL A 610 9.45 24.77 1.37
C VAL A 610 8.13 24.40 2.05
N THR A 611 7.74 25.20 3.05
CA THR A 611 6.57 24.92 3.88
C THR A 611 5.55 26.06 3.84
N GLY A 612 4.34 25.77 4.28
CA GLY A 612 3.27 26.74 4.47
C GLY A 612 1.90 26.06 4.59
N PRO A 613 0.87 26.77 5.07
CA PRO A 613 -0.47 26.23 5.21
C PRO A 613 -1.10 25.85 3.86
N ALA A 614 -2.23 25.13 3.90
CA ALA A 614 -3.00 24.80 2.71
C ALA A 614 -3.39 26.08 1.96
N GLY A 615 -3.26 26.09 0.63
CA GLY A 615 -3.61 27.26 -0.18
C GLY A 615 -2.64 28.44 -0.13
N SER A 616 -1.43 28.29 0.44
CA SER A 616 -0.39 29.33 0.45
C SER A 616 0.32 29.55 -0.90
N GLY A 617 0.13 28.63 -1.86
CA GLY A 617 0.73 28.71 -3.20
C GLY A 617 1.94 27.80 -3.44
N LYS A 618 2.26 26.84 -2.54
CA LYS A 618 3.40 25.90 -2.68
C LYS A 618 3.48 25.24 -4.08
N THR A 619 2.42 24.55 -4.49
CA THR A 619 2.35 23.89 -5.80
C THR A 619 2.51 24.85 -6.97
N ALA A 620 2.03 26.10 -6.83
CA ALA A 620 2.17 27.13 -7.86
C ALA A 620 3.62 27.58 -8.01
N VAL A 621 4.30 27.81 -6.88
CA VAL A 621 5.74 28.15 -6.84
C VAL A 621 6.57 27.00 -7.41
N MET A 622 6.32 25.76 -6.97
CA MET A 622 7.05 24.58 -7.48
C MET A 622 6.81 24.33 -8.96
N GLY A 623 5.58 24.57 -9.44
CA GLY A 623 5.24 24.47 -10.86
C GLY A 623 5.99 25.50 -11.71
N SER A 624 5.94 26.78 -11.34
CA SER A 624 6.64 27.85 -12.07
C SER A 624 8.16 27.69 -12.02
N LEU A 625 8.70 27.27 -10.87
CA LEU A 625 10.13 27.00 -10.72
C LEU A 625 10.59 25.81 -11.57
N ALA A 626 9.78 24.74 -11.66
CA ALA A 626 10.07 23.61 -12.54
C ALA A 626 10.16 24.05 -14.01
N GLU A 627 9.24 24.89 -14.50
CA GLU A 627 9.28 25.40 -15.87
C GLU A 627 10.51 26.26 -16.15
N ARG A 628 10.89 27.12 -15.19
CA ARG A 628 12.13 27.90 -15.28
C ARG A 628 13.36 26.98 -15.35
N CYS A 629 13.46 26.00 -14.45
CA CYS A 629 14.58 25.05 -14.44
C CYS A 629 14.62 24.17 -15.69
N ALA A 630 13.47 23.82 -16.26
CA ALA A 630 13.38 23.06 -17.51
C ALA A 630 13.88 23.88 -18.70
N ALA A 631 13.48 25.16 -18.78
CA ALA A 631 13.94 26.09 -19.81
C ALA A 631 15.46 26.30 -19.77
N ASP A 632 16.04 26.31 -18.57
CA ASP A 632 17.49 26.47 -18.36
C ASP A 632 18.27 25.14 -18.44
N GLY A 633 17.58 24.01 -18.68
CA GLY A 633 18.21 22.69 -18.82
C GLY A 633 18.78 22.10 -17.53
N ILE A 634 18.38 22.61 -16.36
CA ILE A 634 18.85 22.16 -15.04
C ILE A 634 17.80 21.34 -14.26
N LEU A 635 16.65 21.05 -14.86
CA LEU A 635 15.62 20.21 -14.24
C LEU A 635 15.95 18.73 -14.44
N GLY A 636 16.39 18.06 -13.37
CA GLY A 636 16.69 16.63 -13.41
C GLY A 636 15.42 15.77 -13.36
N ALA A 637 14.53 16.06 -12.40
CA ALA A 637 13.25 15.33 -12.28
C ALA A 637 12.22 16.10 -11.46
N THR A 638 10.95 15.71 -11.62
CA THR A 638 9.83 16.24 -10.84
C THR A 638 8.89 15.13 -10.39
N PHE A 639 8.30 15.29 -9.21
CA PHE A 639 7.22 14.43 -8.74
C PHE A 639 6.20 15.25 -7.95
N PHE A 640 5.03 15.49 -8.55
CA PHE A 640 3.93 16.20 -7.95
C PHE A 640 2.87 15.23 -7.44
N PHE A 641 2.86 15.00 -6.13
CA PHE A 641 1.79 14.24 -5.47
C PHE A 641 0.44 14.94 -5.66
N ALA A 642 -0.61 14.14 -5.70
CA ALA A 642 -1.98 14.65 -5.68
C ALA A 642 -2.91 13.59 -5.10
N SER A 643 -3.39 13.78 -3.86
CA SER A 643 -4.26 12.80 -3.20
C SER A 643 -5.59 12.56 -3.94
N TRP A 644 -5.96 13.47 -4.84
CA TRP A 644 -7.20 13.44 -5.61
C TRP A 644 -7.05 12.84 -7.02
N SER A 645 -5.82 12.50 -7.43
CA SER A 645 -5.60 11.91 -8.75
C SER A 645 -6.26 10.54 -8.84
N SER A 646 -6.84 10.22 -10.00
CA SER A 646 -7.24 8.83 -10.32
C SER A 646 -6.03 7.91 -10.46
N SER A 647 -4.84 8.46 -10.74
CA SER A 647 -3.60 7.69 -10.84
C SER A 647 -3.10 7.27 -9.45
N ILE A 648 -3.18 5.97 -9.17
CA ILE A 648 -2.64 5.37 -7.93
C ILE A 648 -1.16 5.72 -7.76
N GLY A 649 -0.38 5.69 -8.86
CA GLY A 649 1.05 6.01 -8.83
C GLY A 649 1.36 7.44 -8.41
N ARG A 650 0.43 8.39 -8.58
CA ARG A 650 0.59 9.79 -8.16
C ARG A 650 0.12 10.05 -6.72
N ARG A 651 -0.70 9.15 -6.17
CA ARG A 651 -1.16 9.20 -4.78
C ARG A 651 -0.18 8.50 -3.82
N ARG A 652 0.53 7.47 -4.28
CA ARG A 652 1.34 6.59 -3.43
C ARG A 652 2.82 6.65 -3.79
N LYS A 653 3.65 6.13 -2.88
CA LYS A 653 5.11 6.17 -3.00
C LYS A 653 5.69 5.28 -4.12
N ALA A 654 5.03 4.18 -4.49
CA ALA A 654 5.61 3.11 -5.32
C ALA A 654 6.24 3.59 -6.64
N ALA A 655 5.69 4.62 -7.28
CA ALA A 655 6.17 5.11 -8.56
C ALA A 655 7.21 6.23 -8.45
N ILE A 656 7.58 6.68 -7.24
CA ILE A 656 8.43 7.88 -7.09
C ILE A 656 9.82 7.67 -7.69
N VAL A 657 10.48 6.56 -7.37
CA VAL A 657 11.84 6.29 -7.83
C VAL A 657 11.86 5.94 -9.32
N THR A 658 10.90 5.13 -9.79
CA THR A 658 10.80 4.78 -11.22
C THR A 658 10.54 6.01 -12.08
N THR A 659 9.69 6.93 -11.62
CA THR A 659 9.39 8.19 -12.33
C THR A 659 10.59 9.13 -12.35
N ILE A 660 11.39 9.18 -11.28
CA ILE A 660 12.64 9.95 -11.24
C ILE A 660 13.70 9.31 -12.14
N ALA A 661 13.92 8.00 -12.06
CA ALA A 661 14.87 7.29 -12.91
C ALA A 661 14.53 7.47 -14.39
N HIS A 662 13.26 7.41 -14.76
CA HIS A 662 12.81 7.68 -16.13
C HIS A 662 13.12 9.11 -16.59
N GLN A 663 12.89 10.12 -15.74
CA GLN A 663 13.24 11.51 -16.06
C GLN A 663 14.76 11.70 -16.18
N LEU A 664 15.55 11.07 -15.30
CA LEU A 664 17.02 11.11 -15.36
C LEU A 664 17.58 10.42 -16.62
N ALA A 665 16.94 9.34 -17.08
CA ALA A 665 17.26 8.70 -18.36
C ALA A 665 16.98 9.62 -19.56
N ARG A 666 16.02 10.56 -19.44
CA ARG A 666 15.78 11.61 -20.45
C ARG A 666 16.72 12.81 -20.28
N TYR A 667 17.18 13.07 -19.06
CA TYR A 667 18.09 14.15 -18.72
C TYR A 667 19.48 13.98 -19.37
N HIS A 668 20.05 12.77 -19.32
CA HIS A 668 21.37 12.51 -19.90
C HIS A 668 21.50 11.11 -20.52
N GLY A 669 22.15 11.03 -21.69
CA GLY A 669 22.31 9.77 -22.44
C GLY A 669 23.08 8.69 -21.69
N ASP A 670 24.14 9.05 -20.96
CA ASP A 670 24.89 8.06 -20.17
C ASP A 670 24.07 7.45 -19.03
N LEU A 671 23.20 8.25 -18.39
CA LEU A 671 22.29 7.76 -17.37
C LEU A 671 21.24 6.85 -18.00
N ARG A 672 20.71 7.20 -19.18
CA ARG A 672 19.80 6.33 -19.94
C ARG A 672 20.39 4.94 -20.14
N ASP A 673 21.65 4.86 -20.55
CA ASP A 673 22.30 3.60 -20.87
C ASP A 673 22.53 2.76 -19.61
N GLU A 674 23.00 3.36 -18.51
CA GLU A 674 23.19 2.64 -17.24
C GLU A 674 21.87 2.26 -16.56
N ILE A 675 20.84 3.10 -16.63
CA ILE A 675 19.49 2.78 -16.13
C ILE A 675 18.87 1.65 -16.95
N SER A 676 19.04 1.66 -18.28
CA SER A 676 18.56 0.58 -19.14
C SER A 676 19.19 -0.76 -18.75
N LYS A 677 20.52 -0.78 -18.56
CA LYS A 677 21.24 -1.97 -18.08
C LYS A 677 20.75 -2.41 -16.69
N ALA A 678 20.45 -1.47 -15.79
CA ALA A 678 19.94 -1.79 -14.46
C ALA A 678 18.55 -2.46 -14.53
N VAL A 679 17.66 -1.97 -15.38
CA VAL A 679 16.33 -2.58 -15.60
C VAL A 679 16.43 -3.94 -16.29
N GLU A 680 17.36 -4.12 -17.23
CA GLU A 680 17.61 -5.42 -17.88
C GLU A 680 18.14 -6.46 -16.89
N ALA A 681 19.06 -6.06 -16.02
CA ALA A 681 19.68 -6.95 -15.04
C ALA A 681 18.74 -7.32 -13.89
N ASN A 682 17.73 -6.49 -13.59
CA ASN A 682 16.92 -6.59 -12.39
C ASN A 682 15.44 -6.39 -12.74
N SER A 683 14.77 -7.45 -13.19
CA SER A 683 13.41 -7.34 -13.72
C SER A 683 12.35 -7.15 -12.62
N ASP A 684 12.58 -7.70 -11.42
CA ASP A 684 11.71 -7.53 -10.24
C ASP A 684 11.96 -6.20 -9.49
N ILE A 685 12.82 -5.32 -10.01
CA ILE A 685 13.17 -4.04 -9.37
C ILE A 685 11.94 -3.20 -9.00
N PHE A 686 10.87 -3.29 -9.79
CA PHE A 686 9.63 -2.55 -9.59
C PHE A 686 8.83 -3.03 -8.37
N ASP A 687 9.08 -4.26 -7.91
CA ASP A 687 8.44 -4.85 -6.74
C ASP A 687 9.30 -4.73 -5.47
N LYS A 688 10.50 -4.12 -5.58
CA LYS A 688 11.41 -3.87 -4.45
C LYS A 688 11.05 -2.59 -3.70
N ASN A 689 11.47 -2.50 -2.45
CA ASN A 689 11.29 -1.28 -1.63
C ASN A 689 12.04 -0.06 -2.22
N LEU A 690 11.67 1.15 -1.77
CA LEU A 690 12.19 2.40 -2.35
C LEU A 690 13.71 2.55 -2.20
N ARG A 691 14.31 2.02 -1.12
CA ARG A 691 15.76 2.05 -0.92
C ARG A 691 16.47 1.23 -2.00
N ALA A 692 16.01 0.00 -2.23
CA ALA A 692 16.57 -0.88 -3.26
C ALA A 692 16.38 -0.30 -4.67
N GLN A 693 15.21 0.29 -4.94
CA GLN A 693 14.97 1.01 -6.20
C GLN A 693 15.92 2.20 -6.37
N MET A 694 16.08 3.04 -5.34
CA MET A 694 16.94 4.24 -5.41
C MET A 694 18.40 3.86 -5.64
N GLU A 695 18.87 2.83 -4.94
CA GLU A 695 20.22 2.30 -5.10
C GLU A 695 20.44 1.78 -6.53
N ALA A 696 19.58 0.90 -7.03
CA ALA A 696 19.79 0.23 -8.31
C ALA A 696 19.47 1.11 -9.54
N LEU A 697 18.43 1.95 -9.48
CA LEU A 697 17.96 2.74 -10.62
C LEU A 697 18.51 4.16 -10.67
N VAL A 698 19.11 4.67 -9.58
CA VAL A 698 19.61 6.06 -9.52
C VAL A 698 21.07 6.10 -9.07
N LEU A 699 21.40 5.59 -7.88
CA LEU A 699 22.74 5.77 -7.30
C LEU A 699 23.82 4.95 -8.03
N VAL A 700 23.58 3.66 -8.28
CA VAL A 700 24.53 2.82 -9.04
C VAL A 700 24.77 3.37 -10.45
N PRO A 701 23.75 3.76 -11.24
CA PRO A 701 23.95 4.44 -12.50
C PRO A 701 24.79 5.73 -12.37
N LEU A 702 24.52 6.58 -11.37
CA LEU A 702 25.27 7.82 -11.15
C LEU A 702 26.74 7.56 -10.83
N ARG A 703 27.05 6.62 -9.92
CA ARG A 703 28.42 6.24 -9.59
C ARG A 703 29.17 5.73 -10.82
N ARG A 704 28.54 4.86 -11.61
CA ARG A 704 29.16 4.34 -12.85
C ARG A 704 29.42 5.41 -13.89
N VAL A 705 28.57 6.44 -13.97
CA VAL A 705 28.78 7.57 -14.88
C VAL A 705 29.90 8.49 -14.35
N ALA A 706 29.94 8.72 -13.03
CA ALA A 706 30.98 9.52 -12.37
C ALA A 706 32.38 8.89 -12.46
N ASP A 707 32.46 7.56 -12.41
CA ASP A 707 33.73 6.81 -12.53
C ASP A 707 34.33 6.84 -13.95
N ARG A 708 33.58 7.31 -14.96
CA ARG A 708 34.08 7.36 -16.35
C ARG A 708 35.10 8.48 -16.51
N PRO A 709 36.23 8.24 -17.22
CA PRO A 709 37.18 9.30 -17.52
C PRO A 709 36.53 10.40 -18.37
N GLY A 710 36.46 11.63 -17.85
CA GLY A 710 35.77 12.74 -18.51
C GLY A 710 34.24 12.65 -18.43
N GLY A 711 33.71 12.01 -17.38
CA GLY A 711 32.28 11.92 -17.12
C GLY A 711 31.58 13.29 -17.09
N PRO A 712 30.27 13.34 -17.42
CA PRO A 712 29.51 14.59 -17.47
C PRO A 712 29.47 15.27 -16.10
N ASP A 713 29.66 16.60 -16.06
CA ASP A 713 29.36 17.43 -14.89
C ASP A 713 27.83 17.57 -14.78
N LEU A 714 27.19 16.50 -14.31
CA LEU A 714 25.77 16.49 -14.04
C LEU A 714 25.51 17.48 -12.91
N ARG A 715 24.52 18.34 -13.10
CA ARG A 715 23.97 19.24 -12.07
C ARG A 715 22.49 19.37 -12.29
N GLY A 716 21.76 19.83 -11.29
CA GLY A 716 20.34 20.15 -11.47
C GLY A 716 19.53 19.95 -10.22
N VAL A 717 18.21 19.98 -10.38
CA VAL A 717 17.25 19.88 -9.29
C VAL A 717 16.24 18.75 -9.50
N ILE A 718 15.90 18.08 -8.39
CA ILE A 718 14.75 17.19 -8.25
C ILE A 718 13.71 17.92 -7.40
N ILE A 719 12.52 18.15 -7.94
CA ILE A 719 11.43 18.88 -7.26
C ILE A 719 10.33 17.91 -6.86
N ILE A 720 10.01 17.85 -5.56
CA ILE A 720 8.96 17.01 -4.99
C ILE A 720 7.93 17.93 -4.35
N ASP A 721 6.73 17.97 -4.91
CA ASP A 721 5.64 18.81 -4.43
C ASP A 721 4.50 17.99 -3.84
N GLY A 722 3.86 18.54 -2.81
CA GLY A 722 2.69 17.96 -2.16
C GLY A 722 2.99 16.67 -1.41
N LEU A 723 4.18 16.50 -0.83
CA LEU A 723 4.53 15.26 -0.12
C LEU A 723 3.56 14.95 1.04
N ASP A 724 2.92 15.96 1.63
CA ASP A 724 1.80 15.80 2.60
C ASP A 724 0.52 15.17 2.00
N GLU A 725 0.45 15.04 0.69
CA GLU A 725 -0.62 14.37 -0.04
C GLU A 725 -0.29 12.91 -0.40
N CYS A 726 0.89 12.41 -0.01
CA CYS A 726 1.22 11.00 -0.15
C CYS A 726 0.29 10.14 0.71
N GLU A 727 -0.49 9.31 0.04
CA GLU A 727 -1.31 8.27 0.65
C GLU A 727 -0.46 7.04 0.93
N ALA A 728 -0.67 6.47 2.10
CA ALA A 728 0.05 5.29 2.50
C ALA A 728 -0.28 4.09 1.61
N GLU A 729 0.77 3.42 1.18
CA GLU A 729 0.68 2.17 0.46
C GLU A 729 0.34 1.04 1.42
N GLN A 730 -0.82 0.44 1.18
CA GLN A 730 -1.36 -0.62 2.00
C GLN A 730 -0.94 -1.98 1.44
N TYR A 731 0.18 -2.52 1.94
CA TYR A 731 0.58 -3.89 1.69
C TYR A 731 -0.19 -4.84 2.61
N SER A 732 -0.88 -5.83 2.04
CA SER A 732 -1.50 -6.90 2.81
C SER A 732 -0.48 -8.00 3.12
N ASP A 733 0.31 -7.81 4.18
CA ASP A 733 1.05 -8.91 4.81
C ASP A 733 0.43 -9.21 6.18
N GLY A 734 -0.33 -10.30 6.30
CA GLY A 734 -0.90 -10.68 7.58
C GLY A 734 -0.03 -11.65 8.40
N SER A 735 1.27 -11.83 8.09
CA SER A 735 2.18 -12.56 8.99
C SER A 735 2.78 -11.69 10.10
N ARG A 736 2.40 -10.41 10.22
CA ARG A 736 2.98 -9.49 11.22
C ARG A 736 2.86 -10.11 12.60
N ALA A 737 4.01 -10.41 13.19
CA ALA A 737 4.20 -10.89 14.55
C ALA A 737 4.84 -9.83 15.46
N LYS A 738 5.51 -8.82 14.88
CA LYS A 738 6.03 -7.64 15.59
C LYS A 738 6.12 -6.47 14.60
N SER A 739 5.36 -5.39 14.87
CA SER A 739 5.45 -4.02 14.28
C SER A 739 5.14 -3.84 12.78
N PRO A 740 4.77 -2.63 12.28
CA PRO A 740 3.99 -1.50 12.82
C PRO A 740 2.52 -1.56 12.31
N PRO A 741 1.69 -0.53 12.53
CA PRO A 741 0.39 -0.35 11.87
C PRO A 741 0.35 -0.46 10.33
N PRO A 742 -0.81 -0.69 9.63
CA PRO A 742 -1.01 -0.26 8.25
C PRO A 742 -0.36 1.08 8.11
N ARG A 743 0.43 1.19 7.06
CA ARG A 743 1.31 2.32 6.90
C ARG A 743 0.45 3.57 7.02
N THR A 744 0.88 4.48 7.89
CA THR A 744 0.27 5.80 7.95
C THR A 744 0.87 6.64 6.84
N ASN A 745 0.18 7.70 6.43
CA ASN A 745 0.73 8.63 5.45
C ASN A 745 2.11 9.13 5.93
N ASP A 746 2.24 9.46 7.22
CA ASP A 746 3.50 9.86 7.87
C ASP A 746 4.64 8.84 7.66
N GLN A 747 4.36 7.54 7.70
CA GLN A 747 5.40 6.52 7.53
C GLN A 747 5.92 6.46 6.09
N ASP A 748 5.04 6.55 5.10
CA ASP A 748 5.45 6.62 3.69
C ASP A 748 6.16 7.92 3.36
N GLN A 749 5.66 9.03 3.89
CA GLN A 749 6.32 10.33 3.78
C GLN A 749 7.73 10.27 4.39
N LEU A 750 7.88 9.67 5.57
CA LEU A 750 9.19 9.51 6.22
C LEU A 750 10.13 8.60 5.42
N GLU A 751 9.65 7.48 4.87
CA GLU A 751 10.48 6.59 4.04
C GLU A 751 10.98 7.33 2.79
N ILE A 752 10.11 8.08 2.12
CA ILE A 752 10.50 8.91 0.98
C ILE A 752 11.61 9.89 1.38
N LEU A 753 11.44 10.61 2.48
CA LEU A 753 12.44 11.56 3.00
C LEU A 753 13.78 10.87 3.33
N GLN A 754 13.74 9.70 3.95
CA GLN A 754 14.94 8.92 4.29
C GLN A 754 15.69 8.42 3.06
N VAL A 755 14.98 8.03 2.01
CA VAL A 755 15.58 7.60 0.74
C VAL A 755 16.29 8.77 0.06
N PHE A 756 15.67 9.96 0.02
CA PHE A 756 16.32 11.16 -0.51
C PHE A 756 17.47 11.67 0.35
N GLN A 757 17.37 11.56 1.67
CA GLN A 757 18.48 11.84 2.58
C GLN A 757 19.66 10.92 2.30
N THR A 758 19.42 9.61 2.17
CA THR A 758 20.46 8.63 1.83
C THR A 758 21.11 8.97 0.50
N ALA A 759 20.31 9.29 -0.52
CA ALA A 759 20.82 9.70 -1.83
C ALA A 759 21.67 10.98 -1.76
N SER A 760 21.24 11.97 -0.97
CA SER A 760 21.97 13.25 -0.83
C SER A 760 23.36 13.10 -0.23
N LEU A 761 23.55 12.11 0.64
CA LEU A 761 24.82 11.78 1.29
C LEU A 761 25.80 11.05 0.36
N ASP A 762 25.34 10.55 -0.79
CA ASP A 762 26.21 9.91 -1.76
C ASP A 762 27.09 10.97 -2.45
N PRO A 763 28.43 10.79 -2.47
CA PRO A 763 29.35 11.73 -3.13
C PRO A 763 29.09 11.88 -4.63
N CYS A 764 28.59 10.83 -5.28
CA CYS A 764 28.29 10.82 -6.70
C CYS A 764 26.89 11.35 -7.04
N PHE A 765 26.11 11.80 -6.04
CA PHE A 765 24.78 12.36 -6.27
C PHE A 765 24.85 13.88 -6.52
N PRO A 766 24.62 14.35 -7.76
CA PRO A 766 24.89 15.74 -8.13
C PRO A 766 23.70 16.69 -7.96
N PHE A 767 22.50 16.16 -7.71
CA PHE A 767 21.28 16.95 -7.75
C PHE A 767 20.97 17.60 -6.39
N ARG A 768 20.38 18.79 -6.44
CA ARG A 768 19.67 19.40 -5.30
C ARG A 768 18.24 18.88 -5.25
N ILE A 769 17.66 18.80 -4.06
CA ILE A 769 16.33 18.26 -3.82
C ILE A 769 15.48 19.32 -3.13
N LEU A 770 14.42 19.74 -3.80
CA LEU A 770 13.40 20.61 -3.23
C LEU A 770 12.20 19.77 -2.80
N VAL A 771 11.79 19.93 -1.54
CA VAL A 771 10.58 19.29 -1.00
C VAL A 771 9.59 20.38 -0.61
N ALA A 772 8.38 20.33 -1.15
CA ALA A 772 7.26 21.14 -0.70
C ALA A 772 6.23 20.28 0.06
N SER A 773 5.88 20.73 1.27
CA SER A 773 4.81 20.11 2.05
C SER A 773 4.17 21.09 3.03
N ARG A 774 3.06 20.69 3.66
CA ARG A 774 2.52 21.37 4.85
C ARG A 774 3.44 21.15 6.07
N PRO A 775 3.41 22.02 7.09
CA PRO A 775 4.15 21.84 8.35
C PRO A 775 3.52 20.77 9.25
N GLU A 776 3.14 19.63 8.68
CA GLU A 776 2.68 18.48 9.45
C GLU A 776 3.80 17.94 10.34
N ARG A 777 3.42 17.16 11.35
CA ARG A 777 4.33 16.72 12.41
C ARG A 777 5.58 16.05 11.84
N VAL A 778 5.41 15.11 10.91
CA VAL A 778 6.53 14.33 10.33
C VAL A 778 7.58 15.22 9.67
N PHE A 779 7.18 16.24 8.91
CA PHE A 779 8.11 17.16 8.25
C PHE A 779 8.80 18.08 9.24
N ARG A 780 8.07 18.59 10.24
CA ARG A 780 8.65 19.42 11.31
C ARG A 780 9.68 18.66 12.13
N GLU A 781 9.42 17.40 12.46
CA GLU A 781 10.36 16.54 13.20
C GLU A 781 11.57 16.16 12.32
N PHE A 782 11.36 15.87 11.03
CA PHE A 782 12.45 15.48 10.13
C PHE A 782 13.42 16.63 9.82
N PHE A 783 12.88 17.80 9.47
CA PHE A 783 13.66 19.00 9.11
C PHE A 783 14.03 19.88 10.33
N ASP A 784 13.86 19.38 11.56
CA ASP A 784 14.22 20.11 12.77
C ASP A 784 15.74 20.39 12.81
N PRO A 785 16.17 21.66 12.82
CA PRO A 785 17.58 22.02 12.87
C PRO A 785 18.31 21.51 14.12
N GLN A 786 17.60 21.29 15.24
CA GLN A 786 18.23 20.74 16.45
C GLN A 786 18.56 19.25 16.30
N SER A 787 17.74 18.53 15.54
CA SER A 787 17.88 17.10 15.33
C SER A 787 18.87 16.80 14.19
N ASN A 788 18.94 17.66 13.16
CA ASN A 788 19.75 17.44 11.94
C ASN A 788 20.43 18.73 11.41
N PRO A 789 21.32 19.38 12.19
CA PRO A 789 21.83 20.74 11.90
C PRO A 789 22.66 20.86 10.61
N THR A 790 23.32 19.78 10.18
CA THR A 790 24.27 19.78 9.05
C THR A 790 23.68 19.30 7.73
N LEU A 791 22.48 18.71 7.74
CA LEU A 791 21.95 17.95 6.59
C LEU A 791 21.02 18.77 5.68
N PHE A 792 20.36 19.80 6.22
CA PHE A 792 19.32 20.55 5.51
C PHE A 792 19.65 22.03 5.38
N SER A 793 19.39 22.59 4.20
CA SER A 793 19.42 24.04 3.96
C SER A 793 18.35 24.73 4.81
N GLN A 794 18.48 26.05 4.99
CA GLN A 794 17.47 26.87 5.64
C GLN A 794 16.11 26.68 4.96
N LYS A 795 15.07 26.40 5.78
CA LYS A 795 13.68 26.28 5.31
C LYS A 795 13.17 27.61 4.75
N ILE A 796 12.22 27.56 3.83
CA ILE A 796 11.42 28.72 3.43
C ILE A 796 9.96 28.45 3.81
N ASP A 797 9.40 29.30 4.67
CA ASP A 797 7.98 29.34 4.98
C ASP A 797 7.28 30.40 4.15
N LEU A 798 6.39 29.98 3.25
CA LEU A 798 5.67 30.89 2.34
C LEU A 798 4.66 31.81 3.05
N HIS A 799 4.37 31.58 4.32
CA HIS A 799 3.49 32.39 5.14
C HIS A 799 4.26 33.30 6.10
N GLU A 800 5.35 32.82 6.70
CA GLU A 800 6.14 33.62 7.67
C GLU A 800 7.23 34.47 7.01
N ASP A 801 7.92 33.94 5.99
CA ASP A 801 9.13 34.57 5.44
C ASP A 801 8.83 35.57 4.31
N HIS A 802 7.62 35.52 3.74
CA HIS A 802 7.25 36.32 2.57
C HIS A 802 5.84 36.91 2.72
N ASN A 803 5.70 38.22 2.47
CA ASN A 803 4.41 38.90 2.52
C ASN A 803 3.54 38.53 1.31
N ALA A 804 2.60 37.62 1.52
CA ALA A 804 1.66 37.18 0.49
C ALA A 804 0.61 38.23 0.10
N ASP A 805 0.37 39.26 0.94
CA ASP A 805 -0.72 40.22 0.72
C ASP A 805 -0.50 41.09 -0.52
N ALA A 806 0.76 41.49 -0.78
CA ALA A 806 1.11 42.25 -1.99
C ALA A 806 0.85 41.42 -3.26
N ASP A 807 1.25 40.14 -3.25
CA ASP A 807 1.01 39.24 -4.37
C ASP A 807 -0.49 38.92 -4.57
N ILE A 808 -1.25 38.76 -3.48
CA ILE A 808 -2.71 38.55 -3.54
C ILE A 808 -3.40 39.81 -4.10
N THR A 809 -2.91 41.00 -3.75
CA THR A 809 -3.42 42.28 -4.29
C THR A 809 -3.26 42.30 -5.81
N LEU A 810 -2.06 42.05 -6.31
CA LEU A 810 -1.76 41.98 -7.75
C LEU A 810 -2.63 40.95 -8.46
N PHE A 811 -2.78 39.75 -7.88
CA PHE A 811 -3.64 38.71 -8.40
C PHE A 811 -5.10 39.16 -8.50
N LEU A 812 -5.66 39.74 -7.43
CA LEU A 812 -7.05 40.20 -7.41
C LEU A 812 -7.29 41.31 -8.43
N GLU A 813 -6.40 42.29 -8.52
CA GLU A 813 -6.51 43.40 -9.49
C GLU A 813 -6.53 42.91 -10.94
N ALA A 814 -5.65 41.95 -11.27
CA ALA A 814 -5.61 41.33 -12.59
C ALA A 814 -6.89 40.55 -12.89
N GLN A 815 -7.38 39.75 -11.93
CA GLN A 815 -8.59 38.96 -12.10
C GLN A 815 -9.87 39.81 -12.15
N PHE A 816 -9.97 40.85 -11.35
CA PHE A 816 -11.08 41.82 -11.44
C PHE A 816 -11.07 42.54 -12.78
N SER A 817 -9.90 42.91 -13.29
CA SER A 817 -9.76 43.49 -14.64
C SER A 817 -10.20 42.53 -15.75
N ARG A 818 -10.00 41.22 -15.57
CA ARG A 818 -10.50 40.17 -16.46
C ARG A 818 -12.03 40.04 -16.38
N ILE A 819 -12.60 39.93 -15.19
CA ILE A 819 -14.05 39.82 -14.98
C ILE A 819 -14.75 41.08 -15.50
N ARG A 820 -14.22 42.27 -15.24
CA ARG A 820 -14.76 43.55 -15.73
C ARG A 820 -14.90 43.54 -17.26
N ARG A 821 -13.88 43.07 -17.97
CA ARG A 821 -13.90 42.92 -19.44
C ARG A 821 -14.90 41.88 -19.90
N ARG A 822 -14.94 40.71 -19.25
CA ARG A 822 -15.83 39.59 -19.62
C ARG A 822 -17.31 39.93 -19.47
N TYR A 823 -17.68 40.63 -18.39
CA TYR A 823 -19.07 40.97 -18.07
C TYR A 823 -19.45 42.43 -18.40
N ASN A 824 -18.56 43.16 -19.10
CA ASN A 824 -18.75 44.56 -19.49
C ASN A 824 -19.18 45.48 -18.31
N LEU A 825 -18.51 45.32 -17.17
CA LEU A 825 -18.79 46.08 -15.94
C LEU A 825 -18.14 47.48 -15.97
N PRO A 826 -18.68 48.46 -15.23
CA PRO A 826 -18.15 49.83 -15.25
C PRO A 826 -16.72 49.92 -14.68
N PRO A 827 -15.92 50.93 -15.07
CA PRO A 827 -14.57 51.15 -14.52
C PRO A 827 -14.54 51.32 -12.99
N SER A 828 -15.66 51.76 -12.40
CA SER A 828 -15.85 51.91 -10.96
C SER A 828 -16.05 50.59 -10.21
N TRP A 829 -16.03 49.45 -10.90
CA TRP A 829 -16.08 48.11 -10.32
C TRP A 829 -14.70 47.45 -10.44
N PRO A 830 -14.18 46.82 -9.36
CA PRO A 830 -14.81 46.62 -8.06
C PRO A 830 -14.89 47.92 -7.21
N PRO A 831 -15.78 47.99 -6.20
CA PRO A 831 -15.89 49.16 -5.31
C PRO A 831 -14.55 49.52 -4.64
N PRO A 832 -14.29 50.82 -4.36
CA PRO A 832 -13.10 51.22 -3.60
C PRO A 832 -13.01 50.48 -2.26
N GLY A 833 -11.81 49.99 -1.91
CA GLY A 833 -11.57 49.21 -0.69
C GLY A 833 -11.98 47.73 -0.75
N ALA A 834 -12.63 47.26 -1.83
CA ALA A 834 -13.00 45.85 -1.98
C ALA A 834 -11.77 44.93 -2.04
N VAL A 835 -10.74 45.31 -2.80
CA VAL A 835 -9.49 44.54 -2.91
C VAL A 835 -8.80 44.46 -1.55
N GLU A 836 -8.64 45.58 -0.85
CA GLU A 836 -8.04 45.65 0.49
C GLU A 836 -8.77 44.76 1.50
N THR A 837 -10.11 44.77 1.44
CA THR A 837 -10.95 43.91 2.29
C THR A 837 -10.75 42.43 1.98
N LEU A 838 -10.70 42.05 0.70
CA LEU A 838 -10.48 40.67 0.29
C LEU A 838 -9.06 40.16 0.60
N VAL A 839 -8.04 41.03 0.46
CA VAL A 839 -6.65 40.71 0.86
C VAL A 839 -6.60 40.46 2.37
N LYS A 840 -7.20 41.34 3.16
CA LYS A 840 -7.29 41.17 4.62
C LYS A 840 -8.03 39.88 5.00
N ASN A 841 -9.11 39.54 4.30
CA ASN A 841 -9.86 38.31 4.54
C ASN A 841 -9.10 37.06 4.07
N ALA A 842 -8.25 37.18 3.05
CA ALA A 842 -7.43 36.07 2.56
C ALA A 842 -6.39 35.64 3.60
N SER A 843 -5.91 36.55 4.45
CA SER A 843 -4.93 36.25 5.51
C SER A 843 -3.75 35.42 4.98
N GLY A 844 -3.15 35.89 3.87
CA GLY A 844 -2.06 35.22 3.17
C GLY A 844 -2.41 33.94 2.37
N GLN A 845 -3.69 33.55 2.28
CA GLN A 845 -4.11 32.33 1.57
C GLN A 845 -4.68 32.62 0.18
N PHE A 846 -3.92 32.29 -0.86
CA PHE A 846 -4.35 32.41 -2.26
C PHE A 846 -5.62 31.62 -2.58
N ILE A 847 -5.87 30.50 -1.89
CA ILE A 847 -7.09 29.72 -2.12
C ILE A 847 -8.36 30.51 -1.84
N TYR A 848 -8.34 31.44 -0.87
CA TYR A 848 -9.47 32.33 -0.61
C TYR A 848 -9.73 33.22 -1.82
N ALA A 849 -8.71 33.98 -2.24
CA ALA A 849 -8.79 34.87 -3.40
C ALA A 849 -9.21 34.12 -4.68
N ALA A 850 -8.62 32.96 -4.95
CA ALA A 850 -8.96 32.14 -6.11
C ALA A 850 -10.40 31.61 -6.06
N THR A 851 -10.89 31.23 -4.87
CA THR A 851 -12.28 30.75 -4.71
C THR A 851 -13.28 31.89 -4.89
N VAL A 852 -12.98 33.09 -4.37
CA VAL A 852 -13.78 34.30 -4.62
C VAL A 852 -13.85 34.58 -6.12
N ILE A 853 -12.70 34.62 -6.81
CA ILE A 853 -12.67 34.87 -8.26
C ILE A 853 -13.46 33.81 -9.04
N ARG A 854 -13.33 32.52 -8.70
CA ARG A 854 -14.13 31.46 -9.32
C ARG A 854 -15.63 31.65 -9.08
N PHE A 855 -16.00 31.97 -7.85
CA PHE A 855 -17.40 32.22 -7.48
C PHE A 855 -18.01 33.42 -8.19
N LEU A 856 -17.20 34.44 -8.53
CA LEU A 856 -17.66 35.58 -9.32
C LEU A 856 -17.77 35.29 -10.83
N ASP A 857 -17.11 34.24 -11.32
CA ASP A 857 -17.00 33.91 -12.76
C ASP A 857 -18.03 32.85 -13.18
N THR A 858 -19.29 33.05 -12.81
CA THR A 858 -20.42 32.08 -12.90
C THR A 858 -20.97 31.80 -14.30
N GLY A 859 -20.37 32.34 -15.36
CA GLY A 859 -20.81 32.07 -16.73
C GLY A 859 -22.28 32.39 -17.05
N HIS A 860 -22.87 33.40 -16.39
CA HIS A 860 -24.20 34.03 -16.65
C HIS A 860 -25.37 33.68 -15.70
N GLN A 861 -25.16 32.92 -14.61
CA GLN A 861 -26.26 32.58 -13.68
C GLN A 861 -26.65 33.73 -12.73
N GLU A 862 -25.67 34.46 -12.18
CA GLU A 862 -25.90 35.63 -11.32
C GLU A 862 -24.91 36.77 -11.63
N PRO A 863 -25.31 38.05 -11.49
CA PRO A 863 -24.44 39.18 -11.79
C PRO A 863 -23.28 39.27 -10.78
N PRO A 864 -22.00 39.36 -11.24
CA PRO A 864 -20.82 39.39 -10.35
C PRO A 864 -20.84 40.48 -9.29
N LYS A 865 -21.59 41.57 -9.53
CA LYS A 865 -21.77 42.65 -8.56
C LYS A 865 -22.48 42.18 -7.29
N ALA A 866 -23.62 41.49 -7.42
CA ALA A 866 -24.40 41.03 -6.26
C ALA A 866 -23.62 39.99 -5.43
N LEU A 867 -22.90 39.10 -6.11
CA LEU A 867 -22.05 38.09 -5.48
C LEU A 867 -20.88 38.73 -4.71
N LEU A 868 -20.24 39.76 -5.29
CA LEU A 868 -19.17 40.48 -4.61
C LEU A 868 -19.69 41.23 -3.38
N ASP A 869 -20.83 41.90 -3.50
CA ASP A 869 -21.46 42.63 -2.38
C ASP A 869 -21.78 41.65 -1.22
N ALA A 870 -22.35 40.47 -1.52
CA ALA A 870 -22.63 39.43 -0.53
C ALA A 870 -21.36 38.92 0.20
N ILE A 871 -20.24 38.77 -0.51
CA ILE A 871 -18.96 38.37 0.10
C ILE A 871 -18.40 39.48 1.00
N LEU A 872 -18.49 40.74 0.57
CA LEU A 872 -17.97 41.88 1.33
C LEU A 872 -18.78 42.11 2.62
N GLU A 873 -20.10 41.91 2.60
CA GLU A 873 -20.97 42.02 3.79
C GLU A 873 -20.66 40.94 4.85
N MET A 874 -20.17 39.78 4.43
CA MET A 874 -19.81 38.67 5.32
C MET A 874 -18.57 38.96 6.20
N GLY A 875 -17.65 39.80 5.72
CA GLY A 875 -16.30 40.00 6.29
C GLY A 875 -16.19 40.88 7.56
N SER A 876 -17.28 41.22 8.25
CA SER A 876 -17.28 42.30 9.24
C SER A 876 -16.79 41.96 10.67
N LYS A 877 -16.39 40.71 10.97
CA LYS A 877 -15.87 40.33 12.31
C LYS A 877 -14.41 39.87 12.26
N VAL A 878 -13.51 40.70 12.79
CA VAL A 878 -12.09 40.37 13.00
C VAL A 878 -12.00 39.20 13.99
N ASN A 879 -11.47 38.06 13.54
CA ASN A 879 -11.28 36.86 14.35
C ASN A 879 -9.85 36.32 14.19
N SER A 880 -9.37 35.63 15.22
CA SER A 880 -7.99 35.16 15.40
C SER A 880 -7.60 33.88 14.64
N ASN A 881 -8.53 33.24 13.93
CA ASN A 881 -8.25 32.00 13.17
C ASN A 881 -8.05 32.30 11.67
N PRO A 882 -6.86 32.05 11.10
CA PRO A 882 -6.56 32.34 9.69
C PRO A 882 -7.45 31.61 8.67
N LEU A 883 -8.03 30.46 9.02
CA LEU A 883 -8.88 29.67 8.12
C LEU A 883 -10.37 30.04 8.21
N LYS A 884 -10.77 30.86 9.18
CA LYS A 884 -12.18 31.10 9.47
C LYS A 884 -12.92 31.75 8.30
N GLN A 885 -12.29 32.70 7.64
CA GLN A 885 -12.84 33.43 6.50
C GLN A 885 -13.01 32.51 5.28
N LEU A 886 -12.10 31.54 5.11
CA LEU A 886 -12.23 30.50 4.10
C LEU A 886 -13.38 29.53 4.43
N ASP A 887 -13.50 29.13 5.70
CA ASP A 887 -14.58 28.26 6.19
C ASP A 887 -15.95 28.92 6.06
N ASP A 888 -16.04 30.22 6.32
CA ASP A 888 -17.26 31.02 6.16
C ASP A 888 -17.64 31.14 4.67
N LEU A 889 -16.64 31.33 3.79
CA LEU A 889 -16.85 31.33 2.34
C LEU A 889 -17.36 29.96 1.84
N TYR A 890 -16.77 28.84 2.28
CA TYR A 890 -17.26 27.50 1.93
C TYR A 890 -18.68 27.26 2.43
N SER A 891 -18.96 27.65 3.67
CA SER A 891 -20.30 27.53 4.26
C SER A 891 -21.33 28.31 3.44
N HIS A 892 -21.00 29.53 3.03
CA HIS A 892 -21.89 30.36 2.21
C HIS A 892 -22.14 29.76 0.83
N ILE A 893 -21.09 29.28 0.15
CA ILE A 893 -21.23 28.64 -1.17
C ILE A 893 -22.07 27.36 -1.05
N LEU A 894 -21.81 26.51 -0.06
CA LEU A 894 -22.61 25.29 0.15
C LEU A 894 -24.08 25.61 0.47
N ALA A 895 -24.33 26.68 1.24
CA ALA A 895 -25.68 27.14 1.55
C ALA A 895 -26.44 27.71 0.33
N SER A 896 -25.75 28.02 -0.77
CA SER A 896 -26.39 28.43 -2.03
C SER A 896 -27.00 27.25 -2.80
N SER A 897 -26.72 26.00 -2.40
CA SER A 897 -27.39 24.83 -2.96
C SER A 897 -28.86 24.74 -2.49
N PRO A 898 -29.79 24.28 -3.33
CA PRO A 898 -31.18 24.01 -2.94
C PRO A 898 -31.31 23.01 -1.78
N ASP A 899 -30.40 22.05 -1.68
CA ASP A 899 -30.30 21.08 -0.58
C ASP A 899 -28.83 20.91 -0.16
N PRO A 900 -28.34 21.75 0.77
CA PRO A 900 -26.95 21.71 1.21
C PRO A 900 -26.54 20.38 1.86
N PRO A 901 -27.34 19.75 2.76
CA PRO A 901 -27.02 18.42 3.29
C PRO A 901 -26.85 17.35 2.20
N LEU A 902 -27.78 17.28 1.23
CA LEU A 902 -27.70 16.31 0.15
C LEU A 902 -26.49 16.57 -0.76
N SER A 903 -26.19 17.83 -1.05
CA SER A 903 -25.02 18.22 -1.84
C SER A 903 -23.70 17.81 -1.19
N VAL A 904 -23.59 17.95 0.14
CA VAL A 904 -22.40 17.49 0.88
C VAL A 904 -22.28 15.96 0.85
N ARG A 905 -23.41 15.23 0.94
CA ARG A 905 -23.42 13.77 0.77
C ARG A 905 -22.97 13.37 -0.63
N TRP A 906 -23.43 14.06 -1.66
CA TRP A 906 -23.00 13.84 -3.05
C TRP A 906 -21.52 14.13 -3.24
N ILE A 907 -21.00 15.25 -2.73
CA ILE A 907 -19.56 15.56 -2.74
C ILE A 907 -18.73 14.43 -2.11
N SER A 908 -19.19 13.91 -0.97
CA SER A 908 -18.53 12.83 -0.25
C SER A 908 -18.60 11.50 -1.01
N ALA A 909 -19.74 11.20 -1.64
CA ALA A 909 -19.93 9.99 -2.45
C ALA A 909 -19.11 10.03 -3.75
N ILE A 910 -19.06 11.17 -4.44
CA ILE A 910 -18.21 11.42 -5.61
C ILE A 910 -16.75 11.20 -5.24
N GLN A 911 -16.30 11.74 -4.11
CA GLN A 911 -14.96 11.50 -3.60
C GLN A 911 -14.69 10.01 -3.39
N TRP A 912 -15.62 9.27 -2.79
CA TRP A 912 -15.47 7.84 -2.55
C TRP A 912 -15.34 7.02 -3.84
N LEU A 913 -16.25 7.25 -4.81
CA LEU A 913 -16.27 6.52 -6.08
C LEU A 913 -14.96 6.65 -6.87
N ARG A 914 -14.28 7.81 -6.75
CA ARG A 914 -12.97 8.06 -7.35
C ARG A 914 -11.82 7.35 -6.63
N VAL A 915 -11.94 7.12 -5.34
CA VAL A 915 -10.92 6.38 -4.55
C VAL A 915 -10.97 4.90 -4.89
N VAL A 916 -12.17 4.33 -5.05
CA VAL A 916 -12.38 2.90 -5.31
C VAL A 916 -12.42 2.50 -6.80
N ASP A 917 -12.24 3.47 -7.70
CA ASP A 917 -12.25 3.28 -9.17
C ASP A 917 -13.51 2.54 -9.69
N MET A 918 -14.65 2.76 -9.04
CA MET A 918 -15.92 2.08 -9.37
C MET A 918 -16.81 2.89 -10.34
N ALA A 919 -16.58 4.20 -10.48
CA ALA A 919 -17.28 5.04 -11.44
C ALA A 919 -16.34 6.14 -11.92
N SER A 920 -15.76 5.96 -13.11
CA SER A 920 -14.84 6.93 -13.67
C SER A 920 -15.57 8.22 -14.08
N THR A 921 -16.68 8.15 -14.83
CA THR A 921 -17.32 9.32 -15.45
C THR A 921 -18.46 9.94 -14.63
N ALA A 922 -18.72 11.24 -14.83
CA ALA A 922 -19.84 11.95 -14.20
C ALA A 922 -21.21 11.33 -14.53
N SER A 923 -21.38 10.73 -15.71
CA SER A 923 -22.57 9.98 -16.07
C SER A 923 -22.82 8.77 -15.17
N ASN A 924 -21.76 8.02 -14.82
CA ASN A 924 -21.87 6.83 -13.97
C ASN A 924 -22.15 7.20 -12.52
N VAL A 925 -21.55 8.30 -12.07
CA VAL A 925 -21.86 8.89 -10.76
C VAL A 925 -23.31 9.33 -10.70
N ASN A 926 -23.79 10.05 -11.72
CA ASN A 926 -25.17 10.51 -11.81
C ASN A 926 -26.13 9.32 -11.78
N LEU A 927 -25.88 8.28 -12.58
CA LEU A 927 -26.70 7.06 -12.58
C LEU A 927 -26.76 6.38 -11.21
N LEU A 928 -25.70 6.48 -10.40
CA LEU A 928 -25.64 5.85 -9.08
C LEU A 928 -26.33 6.69 -7.98
N LEU A 929 -26.19 8.01 -8.04
CA LEU A 929 -26.62 8.91 -6.97
C LEU A 929 -28.00 9.54 -7.22
N GLN A 930 -28.44 9.64 -8.48
CA GLN A 930 -29.73 10.20 -8.83
C GLN A 930 -30.87 9.26 -8.43
N THR A 931 -31.95 9.87 -7.97
CA THR A 931 -33.19 9.15 -7.66
C THR A 931 -33.94 8.70 -8.92
N ASP A 932 -33.80 9.44 -10.02
CA ASP A 932 -34.35 9.14 -11.34
C ASP A 932 -33.28 9.41 -12.43
N PRO A 933 -32.93 8.41 -13.29
CA PRO A 933 -31.94 8.58 -14.36
C PRO A 933 -32.25 9.66 -15.39
N GLU A 934 -33.51 10.11 -15.50
CA GLU A 934 -33.91 11.20 -16.40
C GLU A 934 -33.93 12.57 -15.70
N SER A 935 -33.56 12.64 -14.42
CA SER A 935 -33.56 13.89 -13.64
C SER A 935 -32.26 14.70 -13.77
N ASN A 936 -32.39 16.04 -13.79
CA ASN A 936 -31.25 16.95 -13.70
C ASN A 936 -30.84 17.25 -12.24
N GLU A 937 -30.98 16.27 -11.34
CA GLU A 937 -30.72 16.42 -9.90
C GLU A 937 -29.27 16.85 -9.63
N ALA A 938 -28.32 16.34 -10.41
CA ALA A 938 -26.90 16.71 -10.30
C ALA A 938 -26.67 18.20 -10.62
N ASP A 939 -27.23 18.70 -11.73
CA ASP A 939 -27.12 20.10 -12.12
C ASP A 939 -27.86 21.01 -11.13
N HIS A 940 -28.98 20.54 -10.59
CA HIS A 940 -29.77 21.27 -9.58
C HIS A 940 -29.03 21.42 -8.25
N LEU A 941 -28.41 20.35 -7.75
CA LEU A 941 -27.71 20.33 -6.46
C LEU A 941 -26.32 20.96 -6.54
N LEU A 942 -25.56 20.64 -7.59
CA LEU A 942 -24.16 21.02 -7.71
C LEU A 942 -23.96 22.32 -8.51
N GLY A 943 -24.92 22.75 -9.32
CA GLY A 943 -24.74 23.88 -10.25
C GLY A 943 -24.19 25.16 -9.61
N ASN A 944 -24.67 25.51 -8.41
CA ASN A 944 -24.20 26.70 -7.67
C ASN A 944 -22.83 26.50 -6.97
N LEU A 945 -22.31 25.27 -6.95
CA LEU A 945 -21.06 24.88 -6.30
C LEU A 945 -19.86 24.85 -7.26
N HIS A 946 -19.99 25.43 -8.46
CA HIS A 946 -18.96 25.47 -9.50
C HIS A 946 -17.61 26.08 -9.08
N SER A 947 -17.57 26.85 -7.98
CA SER A 947 -16.34 27.43 -7.41
C SER A 947 -15.57 26.44 -6.53
N LEU A 948 -16.24 25.36 -6.09
CA LEU A 948 -15.72 24.26 -5.26
C LEU A 948 -15.48 22.99 -6.06
N ILE A 949 -16.36 22.72 -7.03
CA ILE A 949 -16.38 21.51 -7.86
C ILE A 949 -16.36 21.91 -9.34
N ARG A 950 -15.51 21.28 -10.14
CA ARG A 950 -15.57 21.34 -11.60
C ARG A 950 -16.67 20.39 -12.06
N ILE A 951 -17.73 20.97 -12.59
CA ILE A 951 -18.90 20.24 -13.09
C ILE A 951 -18.75 20.10 -14.60
N PRO A 952 -18.71 18.88 -15.15
CA PRO A 952 -18.69 18.68 -16.58
C PRO A 952 -19.93 19.25 -17.26
N SER A 953 -19.75 19.85 -18.44
CA SER A 953 -20.90 20.25 -19.25
C SER A 953 -21.75 19.02 -19.59
N PRO A 954 -23.08 19.17 -19.77
CA PRO A 954 -23.97 18.06 -20.11
C PRO A 954 -23.50 17.22 -21.31
N SER A 955 -22.87 17.86 -22.29
CA SER A 955 -22.29 17.21 -23.48
C SER A 955 -21.10 16.28 -23.17
N ASN A 956 -20.40 16.51 -22.06
CA ASN A 956 -19.13 15.86 -21.75
C ASN A 956 -19.24 14.88 -20.56
N GLN A 957 -20.38 14.83 -19.85
CA GLN A 957 -20.58 13.99 -18.66
C GLN A 957 -20.29 12.49 -18.90
N ALA A 958 -20.43 12.00 -20.12
CA ALA A 958 -20.13 10.61 -20.50
C ALA A 958 -18.62 10.30 -20.62
N THR A 959 -17.75 11.33 -20.63
CA THR A 959 -16.31 11.20 -20.88
C THR A 959 -15.44 11.93 -19.85
N THR A 960 -16.05 12.77 -19.00
CA THR A 960 -15.35 13.57 -17.99
C THR A 960 -15.93 13.34 -16.61
N ASN A 961 -15.11 13.59 -15.60
CA ASN A 961 -15.38 13.26 -14.20
C ASN A 961 -15.72 14.55 -13.45
N TYR A 962 -16.38 14.42 -12.29
CA TYR A 962 -16.44 15.52 -11.34
C TYR A 962 -15.07 15.73 -10.70
N ASP A 963 -14.52 16.95 -10.77
CA ASP A 963 -13.24 17.31 -10.13
C ASP A 963 -13.42 18.35 -9.02
N PHE A 964 -12.45 18.43 -8.11
CA PHE A 964 -12.45 19.37 -7.00
C PHE A 964 -11.23 20.27 -7.09
N TYR A 965 -11.39 21.56 -6.81
CA TYR A 965 -10.29 22.52 -7.00
C TYR A 965 -9.21 22.46 -5.92
N HIS A 966 -9.54 22.01 -4.70
CA HIS A 966 -8.56 22.03 -3.60
C HIS A 966 -8.90 21.11 -2.42
N LYS A 967 -7.87 20.50 -1.83
CA LYS A 967 -7.95 19.62 -0.63
C LYS A 967 -8.61 20.28 0.58
N SER A 968 -8.46 21.60 0.75
CA SER A 968 -9.00 22.33 1.91
C SER A 968 -10.53 22.26 2.05
N LEU A 969 -11.26 22.04 0.96
CA LEU A 969 -12.71 21.81 1.01
C LEU A 969 -13.02 20.56 1.84
N PHE A 970 -12.27 19.49 1.64
CA PHE A 970 -12.46 18.24 2.36
C PHE A 970 -11.92 18.31 3.78
N ASP A 971 -10.83 19.03 4.01
CA ASP A 971 -10.34 19.34 5.37
C ASP A 971 -11.40 20.12 6.18
N PHE A 972 -12.22 20.93 5.50
CA PHE A 972 -13.36 21.62 6.08
C PHE A 972 -14.54 20.65 6.32
N LEU A 973 -14.96 19.87 5.32
CA LEU A 973 -16.07 18.91 5.44
C LEU A 973 -15.82 17.79 6.46
N LYS A 974 -14.58 17.32 6.62
CA LYS A 974 -14.20 16.27 7.57
C LYS A 974 -14.18 16.73 9.03
N ASN A 975 -14.13 18.04 9.29
CA ASN A 975 -14.00 18.57 10.64
C ASN A 975 -15.35 19.14 11.12
N PRO A 976 -16.06 18.47 12.04
CA PRO A 976 -17.35 18.94 12.55
C PRO A 976 -17.29 20.33 13.19
N GLY A 977 -16.14 20.70 13.76
CA GLY A 977 -15.92 22.01 14.37
C GLY A 977 -15.74 23.15 13.37
N ARG A 978 -15.42 22.84 12.10
CA ARG A 978 -15.26 23.83 11.02
C ARG A 978 -16.53 23.98 10.18
N CYS A 979 -17.14 22.87 9.77
CA CYS A 979 -18.29 22.88 8.87
C CYS A 979 -19.65 23.15 9.56
N GLY A 980 -19.71 23.08 10.90
CA GLY A 980 -20.93 23.37 11.66
C GLY A 980 -22.09 22.39 11.42
N LYS A 981 -23.31 22.81 11.78
CA LYS A 981 -24.53 21.95 11.80
C LYS A 981 -25.11 21.59 10.43
N CYS A 982 -24.56 22.10 9.33
CA CYS A 982 -25.11 21.90 7.98
C CYS A 982 -24.89 20.47 7.42
N VAL A 983 -24.08 19.63 8.08
CA VAL A 983 -23.64 18.31 7.57
C VAL A 983 -24.12 17.12 8.40
N TYR A 984 -24.46 17.31 9.68
CA TYR A 984 -24.73 16.22 10.64
C TYR A 984 -26.19 16.10 11.07
N LYS A 985 -27.13 16.43 10.18
CA LYS A 985 -28.56 16.17 10.38
C LYS A 985 -29.15 15.37 9.24
#